data_AF-A0A5Q2MZF6-F1
#
_entry.id   AF-A0A5Q2MZF6-F1
#
_cell.length_a   1.000
_cell.length_b   1.000
_cell.length_c   1.000
_cell.angle_alpha   90.00
_cell.angle_beta   90.00
_cell.angle_gamma   90.00
#
_symmetry.space_group_name_H-M   'P 1'
#
loop_
_entity.id
_entity.type
_entity.pdbx_description
1 polymer ?
#
loop_
_entity_poly.entity_id
_entity_poly.type
_entity_poly.pdbx_seq_one_letter_code
_entity_poly.pdbx_strand_id
1 'polypeptide(L)'
;MFNVIRTQKILLATFFSLWTFLLYGPVVEAHTPIPSDSIALKESRPVTAGAQLHEYLWHTEHGPAKIFVIEVDLTHPYIHIDTMAGKGKITERLNVTAMARNNGAVAAINGDFYNMTAEGSPIGPMVMDGRLITSPIRNSGLYAFGITEELKAYIDSFTFWGTVKAPTGALFEISGLNKTFYRMNPDNSHGFTNRLQLYDEFWGGSTRGHDGLNPPTEMVLVDGQVIAFSVDEYYPGPIKTGMQILRGHGQAADFLLENFQIGDFVQIDYAFGPEVEWRTVLGGHSMLVKEGQVIPYAREAATLDGLRARTALGFSKDRQTLYLVGIEGRTEESKGLRLANLARFMHHIGSYEALNLDGGGSTTMAARPLGDMQPRQVFRTEQGTERLVVNGLGIFSTAPPGRMAGLRLTGNTLLLPSEAIAYQLYVYDEYYNPVDVATLRPRWQLTGTVGTLENNRLQVERSGQAIVEVAVENFRATLPIRVLGIDDIASIKIATTAKEMNLATPNQSVPLTLSLTTKEKEQRAIAPSMVEWILYNAQGTVSPSGQLTMQGTELVDGEFITLAARYSDGERYHQDWLLLQRQGDKLLFVDKKDLPTRAIGMELNNLPFYTDPAPYIKNERTLIPMRRIFEALRAEVSWNGEEQSVTAQRGDDTITLFIGSKEAYHNGELVMLDVAPEIYQDRTMIPLRFVSEALGATVEWDALNWVVRIFSDNKMD
;
A
#
# COMPACT_ATOMS: atom_id res chain seq x y z
N MET A 1 -38.67 55.29 -41.91
CA MET A 1 -38.67 55.73 -43.32
C MET A 1 -37.50 56.70 -43.48
N PHE A 2 -36.45 56.26 -44.20
CA PHE A 2 -35.43 57.02 -44.95
C PHE A 2 -34.74 58.24 -44.29
N ASN A 3 -33.43 58.15 -43.97
CA ASN A 3 -32.27 58.52 -44.82
C ASN A 3 -32.06 60.07 -44.87
N VAL A 4 -30.87 60.69 -44.88
CA VAL A 4 -29.46 60.28 -44.97
C VAL A 4 -28.63 61.60 -44.97
N ILE A 5 -27.48 61.63 -44.27
CA ILE A 5 -26.19 62.26 -44.67
C ILE A 5 -26.14 63.79 -44.97
N ARG A 6 -25.29 64.59 -44.28
CA ARG A 6 -23.88 64.92 -44.68
C ARG A 6 -23.24 66.13 -43.95
N THR A 7 -21.94 65.95 -43.65
CA THR A 7 -20.80 66.93 -43.62
C THR A 7 -20.77 68.06 -42.57
N GLN A 8 -19.87 68.03 -41.57
CA GLN A 8 -18.40 68.27 -41.53
C GLN A 8 -17.95 69.72 -41.80
N LYS A 9 -17.27 70.29 -40.79
CA LYS A 9 -16.09 71.21 -40.76
C LYS A 9 -16.12 71.96 -39.41
N ILE A 10 -15.09 72.14 -38.57
CA ILE A 10 -13.62 72.25 -38.66
C ILE A 10 -13.08 72.14 -37.20
N LEU A 11 -11.92 71.49 -36.97
CA LEU A 11 -10.72 72.03 -36.27
C LEU A 11 -9.71 70.93 -35.87
N LEU A 12 -8.49 71.05 -36.42
CA LEU A 12 -7.20 70.67 -35.83
C LEU A 12 -7.06 71.35 -34.45
N ALA A 13 -6.30 70.90 -33.44
CA ALA A 13 -5.41 69.77 -33.22
C ALA A 13 -5.15 69.74 -31.69
N THR A 14 -4.89 68.57 -31.10
CA THR A 14 -3.75 68.29 -30.19
C THR A 14 -3.91 66.92 -29.49
N PHE A 15 -2.86 66.12 -29.62
CA PHE A 15 -2.42 64.98 -28.81
C PHE A 15 -3.41 64.29 -27.84
N PHE A 16 -3.78 63.05 -28.16
CA PHE A 16 -4.12 62.04 -27.15
C PHE A 16 -3.57 60.66 -27.56
N SER A 17 -2.84 60.05 -26.62
CA SER A 17 -2.26 58.72 -26.71
C SER A 17 -3.36 57.65 -26.81
N LEU A 18 -3.17 56.72 -27.74
CA LEU A 18 -3.92 55.45 -27.79
C LEU A 18 -3.62 54.65 -26.52
N TRP A 19 -4.64 54.41 -25.70
CA TRP A 19 -4.71 53.23 -24.84
C TRP A 19 -5.93 52.42 -25.29
N THR A 20 -5.65 51.39 -26.09
CA THR A 20 -6.59 50.30 -26.35
C THR A 20 -6.82 49.54 -25.05
N PHE A 21 -8.05 49.56 -24.54
CA PHE A 21 -8.53 48.58 -23.57
C PHE A 21 -8.51 47.20 -24.21
N LEU A 22 -7.40 46.48 -24.04
CA LEU A 22 -7.39 45.02 -24.12
C LEU A 22 -8.14 44.51 -22.88
N LEU A 23 -9.37 44.06 -23.09
CA LEU A 23 -10.07 43.18 -22.14
C LEU A 23 -9.25 41.89 -22.01
N TYR A 24 -8.36 41.84 -21.03
CA TYR A 24 -7.78 40.61 -20.52
C TYR A 24 -8.87 39.87 -19.71
N GLY A 25 -9.76 39.18 -20.42
CA GLY A 25 -10.37 37.97 -19.85
C GLY A 25 -9.29 36.88 -19.82
N PRO A 26 -9.26 35.98 -18.81
CA PRO A 26 -8.38 34.83 -18.87
C PRO A 26 -8.72 34.02 -20.11
N VAL A 27 -7.73 33.84 -20.98
CA VAL A 27 -7.82 32.90 -22.11
C VAL A 27 -7.96 31.52 -21.49
N VAL A 28 -9.13 30.91 -21.62
CA VAL A 28 -9.33 29.49 -21.34
C VAL A 28 -8.48 28.74 -22.36
N GLU A 29 -7.36 28.17 -21.94
CA GLU A 29 -6.70 27.15 -22.73
C GLU A 29 -7.72 26.03 -22.97
N ALA A 30 -8.10 25.85 -24.22
CA ALA A 30 -8.90 24.72 -24.65
C ALA A 30 -8.18 23.45 -24.19
N HIS A 31 -8.78 22.74 -23.23
CA HIS A 31 -8.19 21.53 -22.69
C HIS A 31 -8.12 20.51 -23.81
N THR A 32 -6.91 20.09 -24.18
CA THR A 32 -6.69 19.06 -25.19
C THR A 32 -7.44 17.79 -24.75
N PRO A 33 -8.37 17.27 -25.56
CA PRO A 33 -9.09 16.05 -25.22
C PRO A 33 -8.10 14.89 -25.05
N ILE A 34 -8.40 13.99 -24.11
CA ILE A 34 -7.61 12.76 -23.92
C ILE A 34 -7.79 11.90 -25.18
N PRO A 35 -6.72 11.48 -25.87
CA PRO A 35 -6.83 10.49 -26.93
C PRO A 35 -7.44 9.20 -26.36
N SER A 36 -8.52 8.70 -26.97
CA SER A 36 -9.26 7.51 -26.49
C SER A 36 -8.34 6.32 -26.21
N ASP A 37 -7.32 6.14 -27.06
CA ASP A 37 -6.42 5.00 -27.01
C ASP A 37 -5.44 5.03 -25.82
N SER A 38 -5.39 6.14 -25.07
CA SER A 38 -4.49 6.29 -23.92
C SER A 38 -5.04 5.71 -22.61
N ILE A 39 -6.36 5.56 -22.50
CA ILE A 39 -7.05 4.96 -21.34
C ILE A 39 -7.56 3.58 -21.74
N ALA A 40 -7.03 2.54 -21.11
CA ALA A 40 -7.46 1.17 -21.36
C ALA A 40 -8.25 0.62 -20.16
N LEU A 41 -9.49 0.19 -20.38
CA LEU A 41 -10.21 -0.66 -19.44
C LEU A 41 -9.49 -2.03 -19.38
N LYS A 42 -9.04 -2.41 -18.19
CA LYS A 42 -8.31 -3.66 -17.94
C LYS A 42 -9.22 -4.76 -17.42
N GLU A 43 -10.13 -4.40 -16.52
CA GLU A 43 -11.02 -5.36 -15.89
C GLU A 43 -12.34 -4.67 -15.54
N SER A 44 -13.43 -5.43 -15.59
CA SER A 44 -14.71 -5.06 -15.00
C SER A 44 -15.27 -6.27 -14.27
N ARG A 45 -15.75 -6.05 -13.05
CA ARG A 45 -16.32 -7.10 -12.20
C ARG A 45 -17.49 -6.57 -11.37
N PRO A 46 -18.53 -7.39 -11.12
CA PRO A 46 -19.63 -6.99 -10.25
C PRO A 46 -19.18 -6.91 -8.78
N VAL A 47 -19.76 -5.93 -8.06
CA VAL A 47 -19.66 -5.82 -6.59
C VAL A 47 -20.95 -6.35 -5.95
N THR A 48 -22.10 -5.91 -6.49
CA THR A 48 -23.45 -6.39 -6.16
C THR A 48 -24.38 -6.04 -7.34
N ALA A 49 -25.62 -6.49 -7.33
CA ALA A 49 -26.63 -6.07 -8.31
C ALA A 49 -26.80 -4.55 -8.28
N GLY A 50 -26.58 -3.90 -9.43
CA GLY A 50 -26.58 -2.44 -9.56
C GLY A 50 -25.23 -1.75 -9.29
N ALA A 51 -24.14 -2.48 -9.02
CA ALA A 51 -22.81 -1.87 -8.86
C ALA A 51 -21.67 -2.73 -9.44
N GLN A 52 -20.78 -2.10 -10.21
CA GLN A 52 -19.63 -2.73 -10.85
C GLN A 52 -18.34 -1.97 -10.53
N LEU A 53 -17.23 -2.69 -10.38
CA LEU A 53 -15.90 -2.15 -10.23
C LEU A 53 -15.13 -2.31 -11.54
N HIS A 54 -14.59 -1.20 -12.03
CA HIS A 54 -13.78 -1.11 -13.24
C HIS A 54 -12.34 -0.72 -12.87
N GLU A 55 -11.37 -1.37 -13.49
CA GLU A 55 -9.97 -0.99 -13.45
C GLU A 55 -9.54 -0.43 -14.81
N TYR A 56 -8.98 0.77 -14.81
CA TYR A 56 -8.40 1.43 -15.97
C TYR A 56 -6.90 1.65 -15.77
N LEU A 57 -6.15 1.53 -16.86
CA LEU A 57 -4.76 1.96 -16.93
C LEU A 57 -4.64 3.12 -17.93
N TRP A 58 -4.16 4.26 -17.44
CA TRP A 58 -3.89 5.43 -18.26
C TRP A 58 -2.39 5.70 -18.33
N HIS A 59 -1.81 5.73 -19.53
CA HIS A 59 -0.45 6.20 -19.76
C HIS A 59 -0.46 7.72 -20.00
N THR A 60 -0.15 8.48 -18.95
CA THR A 60 -0.07 9.95 -19.02
C THR A 60 1.34 10.39 -19.43
N GLU A 61 1.49 11.67 -19.74
CA GLU A 61 2.77 12.36 -19.92
C GLU A 61 3.72 12.25 -18.70
N HIS A 62 3.20 11.81 -17.56
CA HIS A 62 3.91 11.65 -16.30
C HIS A 62 4.14 10.19 -15.89
N GLY A 63 3.73 9.22 -16.72
CA GLY A 63 3.82 7.79 -16.45
C GLY A 63 2.45 7.13 -16.26
N PRO A 64 2.43 5.83 -15.91
CA PRO A 64 1.19 5.06 -15.75
C PRO A 64 0.40 5.53 -14.52
N ALA A 65 -0.92 5.51 -14.66
CA ALA A 65 -1.87 5.73 -13.58
C ALA A 65 -2.92 4.61 -13.59
N LYS A 66 -3.02 3.88 -12.48
CA LYS A 66 -4.09 2.90 -12.22
C LYS A 66 -5.27 3.60 -11.58
N ILE A 67 -6.45 3.39 -12.15
CA ILE A 67 -7.68 4.10 -11.81
C ILE A 67 -8.78 3.09 -11.58
N PHE A 68 -9.46 3.21 -10.45
CA PHE A 68 -10.54 2.31 -10.05
C PHE A 68 -11.83 3.11 -9.96
N VAL A 69 -12.88 2.59 -10.61
CA VAL A 69 -14.19 3.24 -10.67
C VAL A 69 -15.24 2.24 -10.21
N ILE A 70 -16.00 2.59 -9.17
CA ILE A 70 -17.24 1.90 -8.87
C ILE A 70 -18.36 2.68 -9.54
N GLU A 71 -18.95 2.05 -10.55
CA GLU A 71 -20.15 2.54 -11.23
C GLU A 71 -21.37 1.96 -10.54
N VAL A 72 -22.32 2.81 -10.17
CA VAL A 72 -23.52 2.44 -9.44
C VAL A 72 -24.76 2.95 -10.15
N ASP A 73 -25.72 2.06 -10.38
CA ASP A 73 -27.07 2.38 -10.82
C ASP A 73 -27.94 2.75 -9.62
N LEU A 74 -28.22 4.04 -9.46
CA LEU A 74 -29.05 4.59 -8.38
C LEU A 74 -30.53 4.20 -8.54
N THR A 75 -30.95 3.73 -9.71
CA THR A 75 -32.34 3.27 -9.93
C THR A 75 -32.53 1.81 -9.55
N HIS A 76 -31.45 1.08 -9.29
CA HIS A 76 -31.51 -0.32 -8.95
C HIS A 76 -32.13 -0.51 -7.55
N PRO A 77 -33.19 -1.32 -7.40
CA PRO A 77 -34.00 -1.38 -6.17
C PRO A 77 -33.26 -1.93 -4.94
N TYR A 78 -32.12 -2.58 -5.16
CA TYR A 78 -31.28 -3.14 -4.10
C TYR A 78 -30.06 -2.29 -3.73
N ILE A 79 -29.90 -1.12 -4.36
CA ILE A 79 -28.81 -0.20 -4.06
C ILE A 79 -29.27 0.84 -3.04
N HIS A 80 -28.46 1.01 -2.01
CA HIS A 80 -28.55 2.13 -1.10
C HIS A 80 -27.16 2.76 -0.94
N ILE A 81 -27.10 4.09 -0.97
CA ILE A 81 -25.88 4.86 -0.75
C ILE A 81 -26.06 5.66 0.53
N ASP A 82 -25.04 5.66 1.40
CA ASP A 82 -25.05 6.54 2.56
C ASP A 82 -23.64 6.91 3.03
N THR A 83 -23.55 7.97 3.84
CA THR A 83 -22.30 8.33 4.48
C THR A 83 -22.00 7.42 5.67
N MET A 84 -20.72 7.30 6.01
CA MET A 84 -20.25 6.56 7.18
C MET A 84 -19.33 7.45 7.99
N ALA A 85 -19.54 7.55 9.30
CA ALA A 85 -18.62 8.19 10.23
C ALA A 85 -17.58 7.17 10.72
N GLY A 86 -16.36 7.62 11.03
CA GLY A 86 -15.22 6.78 11.43
C GLY A 86 -15.57 5.59 12.33
N LYS A 87 -15.58 5.76 13.66
CA LYS A 87 -16.09 4.72 14.59
C LYS A 87 -17.57 4.95 14.93
N GLY A 88 -18.35 5.44 13.97
CA GLY A 88 -19.74 5.90 14.18
C GLY A 88 -19.85 7.35 14.67
N LYS A 89 -18.72 8.04 14.91
CA LYS A 89 -18.65 9.45 15.32
C LYS A 89 -17.63 10.21 14.48
N ILE A 90 -17.90 11.49 14.19
CA ILE A 90 -17.13 12.26 13.19
C ILE A 90 -15.73 12.69 13.65
N THR A 91 -15.40 12.55 14.94
CA THR A 91 -14.04 12.81 15.48
C THR A 91 -13.29 11.54 15.87
N GLU A 92 -13.93 10.37 15.75
CA GLU A 92 -13.31 9.09 16.04
C GLU A 92 -12.88 8.42 14.74
N ARG A 93 -11.62 8.62 14.36
CA ARG A 93 -11.13 8.21 13.05
C ARG A 93 -11.08 6.67 12.90
N LEU A 94 -11.38 6.18 11.70
CA LEU A 94 -11.27 4.78 11.30
C LEU A 94 -10.80 4.68 9.84
N ASN A 95 -10.18 3.56 9.46
CA ASN A 95 -9.87 3.33 8.05
C ASN A 95 -11.14 2.95 7.25
N VAL A 96 -11.14 3.22 5.94
CA VAL A 96 -12.33 3.08 5.09
C VAL A 96 -12.78 1.64 4.97
N THR A 97 -11.84 0.69 4.85
CA THR A 97 -12.22 -0.72 4.76
C THR A 97 -12.91 -1.20 6.03
N ALA A 98 -12.46 -0.78 7.21
CA ALA A 98 -13.14 -1.09 8.47
C ALA A 98 -14.47 -0.35 8.63
N MET A 99 -14.58 0.91 8.17
CA MET A 99 -15.89 1.59 8.11
C MET A 99 -16.89 0.79 7.27
N ALA A 100 -16.48 0.33 6.08
CA ALA A 100 -17.33 -0.49 5.22
C ALA A 100 -17.79 -1.77 5.92
N ARG A 101 -16.86 -2.51 6.55
CA ARG A 101 -17.16 -3.75 7.29
C ARG A 101 -18.10 -3.51 8.46
N ASN A 102 -17.83 -2.48 9.26
CA ASN A 102 -18.59 -2.18 10.47
C ASN A 102 -20.03 -1.74 10.18
N ASN A 103 -20.25 -1.07 9.05
CA ASN A 103 -21.59 -0.63 8.62
C ASN A 103 -22.29 -1.62 7.69
N GLY A 104 -21.62 -2.69 7.23
CA GLY A 104 -22.18 -3.65 6.28
C GLY A 104 -22.23 -3.16 4.82
N ALA A 105 -21.42 -2.16 4.47
CA ALA A 105 -21.27 -1.71 3.09
C ALA A 105 -20.54 -2.76 2.24
N VAL A 106 -21.02 -3.00 1.02
CA VAL A 106 -20.36 -3.89 0.05
C VAL A 106 -19.22 -3.17 -0.68
N ALA A 107 -19.20 -1.85 -0.66
CA ALA A 107 -18.09 -1.04 -1.14
C ALA A 107 -18.08 0.34 -0.48
N ALA A 108 -16.94 1.03 -0.52
CA ALA A 108 -16.80 2.37 0.04
C ALA A 108 -15.60 3.14 -0.54
N ILE A 109 -15.64 4.47 -0.43
CA ILE A 109 -14.50 5.36 -0.61
C ILE A 109 -14.33 6.30 0.59
N ASN A 110 -13.13 6.88 0.77
CA ASN A 110 -12.96 7.98 1.73
C ASN A 110 -13.77 9.22 1.30
N GLY A 111 -14.04 10.10 2.26
CA GLY A 111 -14.88 11.27 2.04
C GLY A 111 -14.16 12.60 2.11
N ASP A 112 -14.65 13.44 3.00
CA ASP A 112 -14.36 14.86 3.08
C ASP A 112 -12.95 15.17 3.60
N PHE A 113 -12.51 16.40 3.35
CA PHE A 113 -11.39 16.99 4.05
C PHE A 113 -11.75 17.21 5.53
N TYR A 114 -10.74 17.19 6.40
CA TYR A 114 -10.94 17.33 7.84
C TYR A 114 -9.75 18.01 8.50
N ASN A 115 -9.98 18.60 9.68
CA ASN A 115 -8.91 19.26 10.41
C ASN A 115 -8.00 18.21 11.09
N MET A 116 -6.87 17.91 10.46
CA MET A 116 -5.90 16.94 10.99
C MET A 116 -5.18 17.40 12.27
N THR A 117 -5.12 18.72 12.52
CA THR A 117 -4.39 19.33 13.65
C THR A 117 -5.23 19.52 14.91
N ALA A 118 -6.54 19.35 14.80
CA ALA A 118 -7.49 19.46 15.90
C ALA A 118 -8.19 18.12 16.15
N GLU A 119 -9.42 18.12 16.69
CA GLU A 119 -10.19 16.93 17.02
C GLU A 119 -10.55 16.06 15.78
N GLY A 120 -10.31 16.55 14.56
CA GLY A 120 -10.61 15.80 13.34
C GLY A 120 -12.09 15.77 12.99
N SER A 121 -12.76 16.93 12.95
CA SER A 121 -14.11 17.04 12.36
C SER A 121 -14.03 17.35 10.85
N PRO A 122 -14.96 16.85 10.02
CA PRO A 122 -15.08 17.19 8.60
C PRO A 122 -15.19 18.70 8.35
N ILE A 123 -14.76 19.16 7.18
CA ILE A 123 -14.83 20.57 6.78
C ILE A 123 -16.23 20.91 6.23
N GLY A 124 -16.72 20.12 5.29
CA GLY A 124 -18.04 20.21 4.71
C GLY A 124 -19.13 19.59 5.60
N PRO A 125 -20.38 19.57 5.08
CA PRO A 125 -21.51 18.96 5.76
C PRO A 125 -21.46 17.43 5.67
N MET A 126 -22.21 16.78 6.55
CA MET A 126 -22.50 15.35 6.46
C MET A 126 -23.94 15.10 6.84
N VAL A 127 -24.67 14.36 6.01
CA VAL A 127 -25.99 13.79 6.33
C VAL A 127 -25.88 12.28 6.22
N MET A 128 -26.36 11.59 7.25
CA MET A 128 -26.36 10.14 7.38
C MET A 128 -27.76 9.72 7.79
N ASP A 129 -28.36 8.79 7.04
CA ASP A 129 -29.73 8.32 7.23
C ASP A 129 -30.74 9.47 7.39
N GLY A 130 -30.67 10.47 6.50
CA GLY A 130 -31.53 11.65 6.51
C GLY A 130 -31.26 12.67 7.62
N ARG A 131 -30.37 12.38 8.58
CA ARG A 131 -30.03 13.29 9.69
C ARG A 131 -28.77 14.09 9.40
N LEU A 132 -28.83 15.41 9.60
CA LEU A 132 -27.64 16.26 9.57
C LEU A 132 -26.72 15.93 10.76
N ILE A 133 -25.50 15.49 10.45
CA ILE A 133 -24.48 15.09 11.40
C ILE A 133 -23.48 16.22 11.67
N THR A 134 -23.10 16.97 10.64
CA THR A 134 -22.28 18.18 10.79
C THR A 134 -22.64 19.19 9.72
N SER A 135 -22.61 20.48 10.07
CA SER A 135 -22.86 21.59 9.13
C SER A 135 -21.67 21.77 8.16
N PRO A 136 -21.72 22.62 7.12
CA PRO A 136 -20.50 23.16 6.51
C PRO A 136 -19.79 24.14 7.46
N ILE A 137 -18.50 24.40 7.22
CA ILE A 137 -17.84 25.62 7.76
C ILE A 137 -18.32 26.87 7.01
N ARG A 138 -18.20 28.05 7.64
CA ARG A 138 -18.60 29.34 7.03
C ARG A 138 -17.56 29.88 6.03
N ASN A 139 -17.23 29.09 5.01
CA ASN A 139 -16.33 29.47 3.92
C ASN A 139 -17.01 29.31 2.56
N SER A 140 -16.71 30.21 1.63
CA SER A 140 -17.17 30.12 0.26
C SER A 140 -16.30 29.19 -0.61
N GLY A 141 -16.89 28.70 -1.70
CA GLY A 141 -16.20 27.90 -2.71
C GLY A 141 -15.94 26.45 -2.32
N LEU A 142 -16.68 25.92 -1.34
CA LEU A 142 -16.74 24.51 -0.99
C LEU A 142 -18.06 23.93 -1.47
N TYR A 143 -17.99 22.73 -2.02
CA TYR A 143 -19.12 21.98 -2.54
C TYR A 143 -19.24 20.65 -1.82
N ALA A 144 -20.46 20.14 -1.72
CA ALA A 144 -20.75 18.81 -1.22
C ALA A 144 -21.58 18.03 -2.24
N PHE A 145 -21.49 16.72 -2.15
CA PHE A 145 -22.33 15.79 -2.86
C PHE A 145 -23.57 15.47 -2.05
N GLY A 146 -24.74 15.40 -2.69
CA GLY A 146 -25.98 15.03 -2.05
C GLY A 146 -26.80 14.04 -2.87
N ILE A 147 -27.52 13.14 -2.17
CA ILE A 147 -28.56 12.28 -2.71
C ILE A 147 -29.85 12.60 -1.97
N THR A 148 -30.93 12.85 -2.72
CA THR A 148 -32.27 13.10 -2.15
C THR A 148 -33.00 11.81 -1.83
N GLU A 149 -34.12 11.89 -1.12
CA GLU A 149 -34.98 10.71 -0.88
C GLU A 149 -35.46 10.03 -2.18
N GLU A 150 -35.58 10.78 -3.28
CA GLU A 150 -35.90 10.24 -4.62
C GLU A 150 -34.69 9.67 -5.36
N LEU A 151 -33.56 9.45 -4.67
CA LEU A 151 -32.33 8.85 -5.19
C LEU A 151 -31.70 9.63 -6.36
N LYS A 152 -31.86 10.95 -6.38
CA LYS A 152 -31.21 11.83 -7.36
C LYS A 152 -29.94 12.45 -6.80
N ALA A 153 -28.86 12.38 -7.57
CA ALA A 153 -27.57 12.97 -7.24
C ALA A 153 -27.47 14.46 -7.57
N TYR A 154 -26.78 15.22 -6.70
CA TYR A 154 -26.50 16.66 -6.83
C TYR A 154 -25.10 16.97 -6.32
N ILE A 155 -24.46 18.00 -6.90
CA ILE A 155 -23.30 18.67 -6.30
C ILE A 155 -23.65 20.15 -6.18
N ASP A 156 -23.61 20.69 -4.97
CA ASP A 156 -23.94 22.09 -4.70
C ASP A 156 -23.10 22.67 -3.56
N SER A 157 -23.17 23.98 -3.40
CA SER A 157 -22.70 24.69 -2.21
C SER A 157 -23.76 24.61 -1.11
N PHE A 158 -23.31 24.35 0.12
CA PHE A 158 -24.22 24.19 1.26
C PHE A 158 -24.00 25.31 2.28
N THR A 159 -25.09 25.73 2.90
CA THR A 159 -25.10 26.74 3.97
C THR A 159 -25.84 26.18 5.18
N PHE A 160 -25.50 26.70 6.36
CA PHE A 160 -26.18 26.36 7.61
C PHE A 160 -26.54 27.65 8.32
N TRP A 161 -27.74 27.69 8.86
CA TRP A 161 -28.26 28.80 9.64
C TRP A 161 -29.14 28.26 10.76
N GLY A 162 -29.15 28.97 11.87
CA GLY A 162 -29.99 28.62 13.00
C GLY A 162 -29.91 29.64 14.11
N THR A 163 -30.81 29.52 15.06
CA THR A 163 -30.93 30.41 16.21
C THR A 163 -31.23 29.61 17.47
N VAL A 164 -30.64 30.04 18.58
CA VAL A 164 -31.09 29.68 19.92
C VAL A 164 -31.99 30.80 20.43
N LYS A 165 -33.16 30.43 20.95
CA LYS A 165 -34.10 31.34 21.60
C LYS A 165 -34.17 31.05 23.09
N ALA A 166 -33.87 32.06 23.89
CA ALA A 166 -33.98 32.01 25.33
C ALA A 166 -35.43 32.15 25.82
N PRO A 167 -35.76 31.71 27.05
CA PRO A 167 -37.06 31.96 27.67
C PRO A 167 -37.44 33.45 27.73
N THR A 168 -36.43 34.33 27.81
CA THR A 168 -36.59 35.80 27.75
C THR A 168 -37.06 36.31 26.38
N GLY A 169 -37.01 35.47 25.35
CA GLY A 169 -37.24 35.82 23.96
C GLY A 169 -36.00 36.32 23.21
N ALA A 170 -34.85 36.46 23.89
CA ALA A 170 -33.58 36.82 23.26
C ALA A 170 -33.12 35.74 22.26
N LEU A 171 -32.50 36.16 21.17
CA LEU A 171 -32.06 35.30 20.07
C LEU A 171 -30.55 35.41 19.86
N PHE A 172 -29.90 34.29 19.52
CA PHE A 172 -28.50 34.27 19.11
C PHE A 172 -28.27 33.27 17.97
N GLU A 173 -27.42 33.63 16.99
CA GLU A 173 -27.12 32.79 15.82
C GLU A 173 -26.27 31.56 16.19
N ILE A 174 -26.65 30.39 15.69
CA ILE A 174 -25.83 29.17 15.73
C ILE A 174 -24.94 29.16 14.49
N SER A 175 -23.63 29.16 14.70
CA SER A 175 -22.64 29.25 13.62
C SER A 175 -22.19 27.90 13.05
N GLY A 176 -22.58 26.78 13.66
CA GLY A 176 -22.25 25.45 13.16
C GLY A 176 -22.73 24.32 14.07
N LEU A 177 -22.74 23.12 13.49
CA LEU A 177 -23.06 21.85 14.14
C LEU A 177 -21.85 20.92 14.08
N ASN A 178 -21.41 20.43 15.25
CA ASN A 178 -20.33 19.46 15.39
C ASN A 178 -19.04 19.86 14.64
N LYS A 179 -18.62 21.11 14.79
CA LYS A 179 -17.38 21.63 14.18
C LYS A 179 -16.24 21.73 15.18
N THR A 180 -15.02 21.55 14.69
CA THR A 180 -13.83 22.04 15.40
C THR A 180 -13.52 23.47 14.95
N PHE A 181 -12.57 24.13 15.61
CA PHE A 181 -12.10 25.45 15.21
C PHE A 181 -11.50 25.43 13.79
N TYR A 182 -11.66 26.55 13.10
CA TYR A 182 -11.18 26.75 11.72
C TYR A 182 -10.87 28.23 11.47
N ARG A 183 -10.13 28.50 10.39
CA ARG A 183 -9.89 29.84 9.88
C ARG A 183 -10.88 30.16 8.76
N MET A 184 -11.44 31.35 8.81
CA MET A 184 -12.35 31.84 7.78
C MET A 184 -11.61 32.50 6.64
N ASN A 185 -12.17 32.41 5.44
CA ASN A 185 -11.64 33.09 4.26
C ASN A 185 -12.56 34.26 3.88
N PRO A 186 -12.01 35.37 3.34
CA PRO A 186 -10.58 35.60 3.06
C PRO A 186 -9.79 36.26 4.21
N ASP A 187 -10.45 36.63 5.31
CA ASP A 187 -9.87 37.50 6.35
C ASP A 187 -9.01 36.76 7.40
N ASN A 188 -8.94 35.43 7.32
CA ASN A 188 -8.22 34.56 8.26
C ASN A 188 -8.71 34.71 9.73
N SER A 189 -9.94 35.21 9.92
CA SER A 189 -10.53 35.35 11.24
C SER A 189 -10.79 33.98 11.87
N HIS A 190 -10.86 33.95 13.20
CA HIS A 190 -11.09 32.72 13.94
C HIS A 190 -12.58 32.37 13.92
N GLY A 191 -12.93 31.19 13.39
CA GLY A 191 -14.33 30.81 13.12
C GLY A 191 -15.20 30.63 14.37
N PHE A 192 -14.62 30.71 15.57
CA PHE A 192 -15.25 30.48 16.87
C PHE A 192 -15.31 31.72 17.77
N THR A 193 -14.66 32.83 17.38
CA THR A 193 -14.70 34.06 18.19
C THR A 193 -16.07 34.72 18.11
N ASN A 194 -16.65 35.08 19.26
CA ASN A 194 -17.98 35.68 19.44
C ASN A 194 -19.13 34.82 18.88
N ARG A 195 -19.00 33.49 18.92
CA ARG A 195 -19.92 32.58 18.22
C ARG A 195 -20.38 31.43 19.07
N LEU A 196 -21.59 30.97 18.75
CA LEU A 196 -22.27 29.84 19.35
C LEU A 196 -22.17 28.63 18.43
N GLN A 197 -21.80 27.47 18.97
CA GLN A 197 -21.70 26.20 18.26
C GLN A 197 -22.59 25.16 18.95
N LEU A 198 -23.28 24.34 18.16
CA LEU A 198 -24.10 23.23 18.66
C LEU A 198 -23.33 21.92 18.52
N TYR A 199 -23.41 21.07 19.54
CA TYR A 199 -22.87 19.71 19.52
C TYR A 199 -23.89 18.71 20.01
N ASP A 200 -23.83 17.51 19.45
CA ASP A 200 -24.69 16.37 19.79
C ASP A 200 -23.87 15.07 19.91
N GLU A 201 -24.56 13.93 20.02
CA GLU A 201 -23.95 12.64 20.29
C GLU A 201 -22.97 12.14 19.21
N PHE A 202 -22.99 12.71 18.00
CA PHE A 202 -22.08 12.36 16.92
C PHE A 202 -20.67 12.95 17.09
N TRP A 203 -20.50 13.87 18.04
CA TRP A 203 -19.19 14.30 18.49
C TRP A 203 -18.59 13.28 19.48
N GLY A 204 -17.44 12.69 19.13
CA GLY A 204 -16.74 11.71 19.98
C GLY A 204 -15.66 12.30 20.87
N GLY A 205 -15.22 13.53 20.60
CA GLY A 205 -14.16 14.21 21.35
C GLY A 205 -14.61 14.63 22.75
N SER A 206 -13.69 14.55 23.72
CA SER A 206 -13.92 15.06 25.08
C SER A 206 -13.88 16.59 25.18
N THR A 207 -13.36 17.27 24.16
CA THR A 207 -13.34 18.73 24.00
C THR A 207 -13.96 19.12 22.66
N ARG A 208 -14.38 20.38 22.52
CA ARG A 208 -15.17 20.89 21.39
C ARG A 208 -14.62 22.22 20.86
N GLY A 209 -13.82 22.15 19.80
CA GLY A 209 -13.15 23.30 19.21
C GLY A 209 -12.08 23.87 20.14
N HIS A 210 -11.25 22.98 20.69
CA HIS A 210 -10.17 23.34 21.59
C HIS A 210 -8.94 23.83 20.83
N ASP A 211 -8.75 25.14 20.83
CA ASP A 211 -7.64 25.84 20.18
C ASP A 211 -6.59 26.38 21.17
N GLY A 212 -6.83 26.25 22.47
CA GLY A 212 -6.00 26.77 23.55
C GLY A 212 -6.02 28.30 23.71
N LEU A 213 -6.82 29.02 22.93
CA LEU A 213 -6.83 30.49 22.87
C LEU A 213 -8.20 31.09 23.20
N ASN A 214 -9.29 30.37 22.92
CA ASN A 214 -10.66 30.81 23.11
C ASN A 214 -11.36 29.91 24.14
N PRO A 215 -11.19 30.15 25.46
CA PRO A 215 -11.87 29.37 26.49
C PRO A 215 -13.40 29.48 26.28
N PRO A 216 -14.13 28.35 26.32
CA PRO A 216 -15.56 28.36 26.05
C PRO A 216 -16.39 28.53 27.33
N THR A 217 -17.64 28.98 27.16
CA THR A 217 -18.73 28.61 28.07
C THR A 217 -19.58 27.54 27.39
N GLU A 218 -19.76 26.40 28.04
CA GLU A 218 -20.59 25.30 27.56
C GLU A 218 -21.87 25.17 28.40
N MET A 219 -23.02 25.32 27.76
CA MET A 219 -24.34 25.04 28.34
C MET A 219 -24.79 23.64 27.91
N VAL A 220 -24.99 22.77 28.89
CA VAL A 220 -25.32 21.35 28.67
C VAL A 220 -26.82 21.16 28.77
N LEU A 221 -27.38 20.52 27.75
CA LEU A 221 -28.80 20.23 27.63
C LEU A 221 -29.02 18.72 27.68
N VAL A 222 -30.09 18.30 28.36
CA VAL A 222 -30.64 16.94 28.26
C VAL A 222 -32.12 17.06 27.93
N ASP A 223 -32.53 16.46 26.82
CA ASP A 223 -33.90 16.52 26.30
C ASP A 223 -34.43 17.97 26.19
N GLY A 224 -33.55 18.89 25.77
CA GLY A 224 -33.84 20.32 25.60
C GLY A 224 -33.83 21.16 26.87
N GLN A 225 -33.63 20.56 28.06
CA GLN A 225 -33.54 21.29 29.33
C GLN A 225 -32.09 21.56 29.74
N VAL A 226 -31.80 22.77 30.21
CA VAL A 226 -30.49 23.15 30.75
C VAL A 226 -30.23 22.41 32.06
N ILE A 227 -29.16 21.61 32.11
CA ILE A 227 -28.78 20.87 33.32
C ILE A 227 -27.49 21.38 33.98
N ALA A 228 -26.61 22.03 33.22
CA ALA A 228 -25.32 22.49 33.72
C ALA A 228 -24.71 23.58 32.84
N PHE A 229 -23.80 24.34 33.44
CA PHE A 229 -22.87 25.25 32.76
C PHE A 229 -21.43 24.86 33.14
N SER A 230 -20.54 24.94 32.15
CA SER A 230 -19.09 24.92 32.33
C SER A 230 -18.55 26.26 31.83
N VAL A 231 -17.99 27.07 32.73
CA VAL A 231 -17.57 28.45 32.43
C VAL A 231 -16.06 28.51 32.31
N ASP A 232 -15.56 29.03 31.20
CA ASP A 232 -14.15 29.06 30.82
C ASP A 232 -13.47 27.68 30.83
N GLU A 233 -14.28 26.63 30.68
CA GLU A 233 -13.85 25.25 30.71
C GLU A 233 -14.76 24.36 29.86
N TYR A 234 -14.29 23.14 29.62
CA TYR A 234 -14.99 22.14 28.83
C TYR A 234 -15.82 21.24 29.76
N TYR A 235 -17.06 20.93 29.38
CA TYR A 235 -17.83 19.87 30.02
C TYR A 235 -17.02 18.57 30.01
N PRO A 236 -16.79 17.94 31.19
CA PRO A 236 -16.00 16.73 31.30
C PRO A 236 -16.82 15.51 30.90
N GLY A 237 -16.72 15.11 29.64
CA GLY A 237 -17.29 13.84 29.19
C GLY A 237 -17.75 13.82 27.73
N PRO A 238 -18.19 12.64 27.25
CA PRO A 238 -18.77 12.49 25.93
C PRO A 238 -20.21 13.02 25.90
N ILE A 239 -20.66 13.42 24.71
CA ILE A 239 -22.07 13.71 24.47
C ILE A 239 -22.81 12.39 24.23
N LYS A 240 -23.78 12.11 25.11
CA LYS A 240 -24.63 10.91 25.05
C LYS A 240 -25.89 11.20 24.24
N THR A 241 -26.59 10.15 23.80
CA THR A 241 -27.90 10.28 23.17
C THR A 241 -28.87 11.09 24.06
N GLY A 242 -29.59 12.04 23.45
CA GLY A 242 -30.48 12.97 24.16
C GLY A 242 -29.78 14.18 24.79
N MET A 243 -28.44 14.22 24.77
CA MET A 243 -27.64 15.32 25.28
C MET A 243 -27.19 16.24 24.14
N GLN A 244 -27.20 17.54 24.38
CA GLN A 244 -26.64 18.55 23.48
C GLN A 244 -25.76 19.52 24.27
N ILE A 245 -24.81 20.15 23.59
CA ILE A 245 -24.00 21.21 24.18
C ILE A 245 -24.04 22.43 23.26
N LEU A 246 -24.40 23.57 23.85
CA LEU A 246 -24.21 24.88 23.24
C LEU A 246 -22.92 25.49 23.78
N ARG A 247 -21.92 25.65 22.90
CA ARG A 247 -20.60 26.20 23.22
C ARG A 247 -20.51 27.63 22.72
N GLY A 248 -20.46 28.59 23.63
CA GLY A 248 -20.26 30.00 23.35
C GLY A 248 -18.83 30.47 23.63
N HIS A 249 -18.40 31.51 22.92
CA HIS A 249 -17.23 32.31 23.26
C HIS A 249 -17.57 33.79 23.13
N GLY A 250 -17.01 34.65 23.98
CA GLY A 250 -17.22 36.09 23.95
C GLY A 250 -18.71 36.43 24.02
N GLN A 251 -19.23 37.21 23.07
CA GLN A 251 -20.66 37.59 23.04
C GLN A 251 -21.63 36.41 23.12
N ALA A 252 -21.26 35.24 22.58
CA ALA A 252 -22.08 34.05 22.68
C ALA A 252 -22.06 33.41 24.08
N ALA A 253 -20.94 33.50 24.79
CA ALA A 253 -20.84 33.06 26.18
C ALA A 253 -21.67 33.98 27.09
N ASP A 254 -21.55 35.30 26.89
CA ASP A 254 -22.36 36.31 27.61
C ASP A 254 -23.85 36.04 27.39
N PHE A 255 -24.27 35.81 26.14
CA PHE A 255 -25.66 35.46 25.83
C PHE A 255 -26.16 34.22 26.61
N LEU A 256 -25.36 33.16 26.69
CA LEU A 256 -25.72 31.94 27.42
C LEU A 256 -25.91 32.21 28.92
N LEU A 257 -24.98 32.96 29.54
CA LEU A 257 -25.00 33.23 30.98
C LEU A 257 -26.07 34.24 31.40
N GLU A 258 -26.37 35.21 30.54
CA GLU A 258 -27.35 36.27 30.83
C GLU A 258 -28.80 35.85 30.62
N ASN A 259 -29.05 34.85 29.75
CA ASN A 259 -30.41 34.54 29.29
C ASN A 259 -30.94 33.15 29.69
N PHE A 260 -30.11 32.31 30.34
CA PHE A 260 -30.51 30.96 30.74
C PHE A 260 -30.12 30.63 32.18
N GLN A 261 -30.93 29.77 32.80
CA GLN A 261 -30.68 29.17 34.11
C GLN A 261 -30.89 27.66 34.04
N ILE A 262 -30.33 26.93 35.01
CA ILE A 262 -30.58 25.48 35.14
C ILE A 262 -32.09 25.25 35.32
N GLY A 263 -32.64 24.32 34.53
CA GLY A 263 -34.06 24.00 34.47
C GLY A 263 -34.81 24.66 33.31
N ASP A 264 -34.23 25.65 32.64
CA ASP A 264 -34.84 26.28 31.47
C ASP A 264 -34.91 25.32 30.29
N PHE A 265 -35.97 25.42 29.50
CA PHE A 265 -36.06 24.76 28.21
C PHE A 265 -35.52 25.69 27.12
N VAL A 266 -34.70 25.13 26.23
CA VAL A 266 -34.04 25.86 25.14
C VAL A 266 -34.74 25.53 23.84
N GLN A 267 -35.16 26.56 23.12
CA GLN A 267 -35.65 26.41 21.75
C GLN A 267 -34.47 26.60 20.78
N ILE A 268 -34.18 25.56 19.99
CA ILE A 268 -33.10 25.52 19.00
C ILE A 268 -33.73 25.25 17.64
N ASP A 269 -33.65 26.22 16.74
CA ASP A 269 -34.14 26.09 15.38
C ASP A 269 -32.97 26.25 14.42
N TYR A 270 -32.72 25.26 13.56
CA TYR A 270 -31.71 25.35 12.52
C TYR A 270 -32.15 24.63 11.25
N ALA A 271 -31.58 25.04 10.14
CA ALA A 271 -31.73 24.39 8.85
C ALA A 271 -30.40 24.42 8.09
N PHE A 272 -30.35 23.63 7.04
CA PHE A 272 -29.21 23.62 6.13
C PHE A 272 -29.72 23.59 4.69
N GLY A 273 -28.98 24.26 3.81
CA GLY A 273 -29.38 24.52 2.44
C GLY A 273 -28.45 23.82 1.45
N PRO A 274 -28.91 23.53 0.21
CA PRO A 274 -30.25 23.82 -0.31
C PRO A 274 -31.38 23.08 0.44
N GLU A 275 -32.55 23.71 0.61
CA GLU A 275 -33.69 23.12 1.33
C GLU A 275 -34.32 22.00 0.49
N VAL A 276 -33.80 20.79 0.69
CA VAL A 276 -34.22 19.56 0.03
C VAL A 276 -34.22 18.46 1.09
N GLU A 277 -35.10 17.47 0.92
CA GLU A 277 -35.09 16.24 1.74
C GLU A 277 -33.88 15.40 1.35
N TRP A 278 -32.76 15.69 2.00
CA TRP A 278 -31.50 15.01 1.78
C TRP A 278 -31.45 13.70 2.55
N ARG A 279 -31.22 12.60 1.85
CA ARG A 279 -30.95 11.31 2.47
C ARG A 279 -29.49 11.19 2.89
N THR A 280 -28.60 11.64 2.02
CA THR A 280 -27.15 11.52 2.16
C THR A 280 -26.50 12.78 1.66
N VAL A 281 -25.55 13.33 2.42
CA VAL A 281 -24.72 14.45 2.01
C VAL A 281 -23.31 14.19 2.46
N LEU A 282 -22.34 14.37 1.57
CA LEU A 282 -20.93 14.21 1.86
C LEU A 282 -20.17 15.46 1.41
N GLY A 283 -19.55 16.13 2.38
CA GLY A 283 -18.62 17.23 2.13
C GLY A 283 -17.53 16.83 1.13
N GLY A 284 -17.20 17.75 0.24
CA GLY A 284 -16.01 17.66 -0.58
C GLY A 284 -15.36 19.02 -0.67
N HIS A 285 -14.71 19.28 -1.81
CA HIS A 285 -13.96 20.51 -1.99
C HIS A 285 -14.42 21.31 -3.19
N SER A 286 -13.73 21.18 -4.33
CA SER A 286 -14.04 21.93 -5.53
C SER A 286 -14.50 21.01 -6.65
N MET A 287 -15.40 21.53 -7.48
CA MET A 287 -15.89 20.82 -8.66
C MET A 287 -14.76 20.61 -9.68
N LEU A 288 -14.83 19.48 -10.37
CA LEU A 288 -13.92 19.07 -11.44
C LEU A 288 -14.59 19.19 -12.82
N VAL A 289 -15.87 18.85 -12.87
CA VAL A 289 -16.72 18.90 -14.06
C VAL A 289 -18.02 19.57 -13.67
N LYS A 290 -18.51 20.48 -14.51
CA LYS A 290 -19.82 21.12 -14.37
C LYS A 290 -20.52 21.13 -15.72
N GLU A 291 -21.76 20.66 -15.75
CA GLU A 291 -22.59 20.61 -16.96
C GLU A 291 -21.92 19.92 -18.16
N GLY A 292 -21.17 18.84 -17.88
CA GLY A 292 -20.42 18.08 -18.87
C GLY A 292 -19.15 18.76 -19.37
N GLN A 293 -18.70 19.84 -18.74
CA GLN A 293 -17.47 20.55 -19.10
C GLN A 293 -16.44 20.46 -17.98
N VAL A 294 -15.18 20.16 -18.33
CA VAL A 294 -14.05 20.28 -17.40
C VAL A 294 -13.85 21.75 -17.06
N ILE A 295 -13.77 22.06 -15.77
CA ILE A 295 -13.58 23.44 -15.29
C ILE A 295 -12.23 23.60 -14.59
N PRO A 296 -11.63 24.81 -14.61
CA PRO A 296 -10.45 25.09 -13.79
C PRO A 296 -10.75 24.85 -12.31
N TYR A 297 -9.79 24.25 -11.61
CA TYR A 297 -9.92 24.01 -10.18
C TYR A 297 -9.93 25.35 -9.42
N ALA A 298 -11.02 25.68 -8.74
CA ALA A 298 -11.29 27.04 -8.28
C ALA A 298 -10.54 27.46 -7.01
N ARG A 299 -9.84 26.53 -6.33
CA ARG A 299 -9.10 26.79 -5.09
C ARG A 299 -7.61 26.62 -5.29
N GLU A 300 -6.79 27.28 -4.46
CA GLU A 300 -5.32 27.27 -4.56
C GLU A 300 -4.78 25.85 -4.75
N ALA A 301 -4.43 25.54 -5.99
CA ALA A 301 -3.92 24.22 -6.35
C ALA A 301 -2.55 23.97 -5.71
N ALA A 302 -1.78 25.00 -5.35
CA ALA A 302 -0.39 24.85 -4.90
C ALA A 302 -0.20 23.89 -3.71
N THR A 303 -1.18 23.78 -2.80
CA THR A 303 -1.12 22.86 -1.64
C THR A 303 -1.67 21.47 -1.93
N LEU A 304 -2.44 21.31 -3.02
CA LEU A 304 -3.08 20.06 -3.43
C LEU A 304 -2.51 19.51 -4.75
N ASP A 305 -1.65 20.23 -5.46
CA ASP A 305 -1.11 19.88 -6.77
C ASP A 305 -0.01 18.80 -6.66
N GLY A 306 0.31 18.21 -7.80
CA GLY A 306 1.27 17.13 -7.94
C GLY A 306 0.63 15.78 -8.25
N LEU A 307 1.50 14.85 -8.64
CA LEU A 307 1.16 13.47 -8.92
C LEU A 307 1.03 12.70 -7.61
N ARG A 308 -0.19 12.27 -7.31
CA ARG A 308 -0.52 11.57 -6.08
C ARG A 308 -1.83 10.82 -6.19
N ALA A 309 -2.14 10.02 -5.17
CA ALA A 309 -3.42 9.34 -5.06
C ALA A 309 -4.57 10.37 -4.93
N ARG A 310 -5.72 10.09 -5.53
CA ARG A 310 -6.88 10.98 -5.56
C ARG A 310 -8.17 10.21 -5.34
N THR A 311 -9.14 10.87 -4.74
CA THR A 311 -10.52 10.41 -4.66
C THR A 311 -11.44 11.46 -5.27
N ALA A 312 -12.40 11.01 -6.08
CA ALA A 312 -13.44 11.85 -6.63
C ALA A 312 -14.75 11.08 -6.70
N LEU A 313 -15.84 11.82 -6.84
CA LEU A 313 -17.12 11.26 -7.23
C LEU A 313 -17.75 12.12 -8.32
N GLY A 314 -18.69 11.55 -9.05
CA GLY A 314 -19.46 12.27 -10.07
C GLY A 314 -20.68 11.47 -10.49
N PHE A 315 -21.55 12.06 -11.30
CA PHE A 315 -22.77 11.39 -11.75
C PHE A 315 -23.10 11.71 -13.21
N SER A 316 -23.85 10.83 -13.86
CA SER A 316 -24.30 10.96 -15.25
C SER A 316 -25.30 12.11 -15.45
N LYS A 317 -25.52 12.53 -16.69
CA LYS A 317 -26.42 13.65 -17.02
C LYS A 317 -27.88 13.45 -16.56
N ASP A 318 -28.36 12.20 -16.60
CA ASP A 318 -29.68 11.81 -16.10
C ASP A 318 -29.75 11.63 -14.58
N ARG A 319 -28.60 11.72 -13.89
CA ARG A 319 -28.44 11.59 -12.43
C ARG A 319 -28.78 10.20 -11.90
N GLN A 320 -28.75 9.19 -12.77
CA GLN A 320 -29.08 7.81 -12.42
C GLN A 320 -27.84 6.94 -12.21
N THR A 321 -26.69 7.34 -12.73
CA THR A 321 -25.42 6.63 -12.54
C THR A 321 -24.48 7.46 -11.67
N LEU A 322 -23.98 6.85 -10.60
CA LEU A 322 -22.97 7.41 -9.70
C LEU A 322 -21.62 6.75 -9.98
N TYR A 323 -20.56 7.55 -10.04
CA TYR A 323 -19.18 7.11 -10.21
C TYR A 323 -18.39 7.44 -8.95
N LEU A 324 -17.86 6.42 -8.27
CA LEU A 324 -16.92 6.58 -7.16
C LEU A 324 -15.52 6.22 -7.64
N VAL A 325 -14.60 7.17 -7.59
CA VAL A 325 -13.30 7.05 -8.25
C VAL A 325 -12.16 7.12 -7.24
N GLY A 326 -11.28 6.13 -7.28
CA GLY A 326 -10.03 6.08 -6.52
C GLY A 326 -8.83 5.88 -7.44
N ILE A 327 -7.80 6.68 -7.24
CA ILE A 327 -6.57 6.65 -8.05
C ILE A 327 -5.42 6.17 -7.17
N GLU A 328 -4.77 5.08 -7.55
CA GLU A 328 -3.53 4.67 -6.91
C GLU A 328 -2.43 5.68 -7.23
N GLY A 329 -1.57 6.04 -6.28
CA GLY A 329 -0.52 7.02 -6.53
C GLY A 329 0.74 6.84 -5.70
N ARG A 330 1.85 7.32 -6.27
CA ARG A 330 3.22 7.22 -5.73
C ARG A 330 3.67 5.78 -5.45
N THR A 331 3.23 4.86 -6.28
CA THR A 331 3.75 3.49 -6.31
C THR A 331 4.64 3.29 -7.54
N GLU A 332 5.33 2.16 -7.60
CA GLU A 332 6.12 1.79 -8.78
C GLU A 332 5.23 1.67 -10.03
N GLU A 333 4.03 1.11 -9.84
CA GLU A 333 3.07 0.78 -10.90
C GLU A 333 2.09 1.93 -11.23
N SER A 334 1.91 2.89 -10.32
CA SER A 334 1.02 4.04 -10.54
C SER A 334 1.58 5.34 -9.96
N LYS A 335 1.78 6.34 -10.81
CA LYS A 335 2.24 7.68 -10.39
C LYS A 335 1.15 8.52 -9.76
N GLY A 336 -0.12 8.17 -9.98
CA GLY A 336 -1.28 8.98 -9.59
C GLY A 336 -1.57 10.09 -10.59
N LEU A 337 -2.51 10.97 -10.26
CA LEU A 337 -2.98 12.03 -11.16
C LEU A 337 -2.87 13.43 -10.54
N ARG A 338 -2.58 14.41 -11.40
CA ARG A 338 -2.84 15.83 -11.12
C ARG A 338 -4.36 16.09 -11.19
N LEU A 339 -4.82 17.16 -10.55
CA LEU A 339 -6.25 17.55 -10.55
C LEU A 339 -6.81 17.76 -11.96
N ALA A 340 -6.03 18.37 -12.87
CA ALA A 340 -6.45 18.55 -14.25
C ALA A 340 -6.71 17.21 -14.97
N ASN A 341 -5.83 16.22 -14.77
CA ASN A 341 -5.99 14.89 -15.37
C ASN A 341 -7.15 14.13 -14.73
N LEU A 342 -7.35 14.27 -13.41
CA LEU A 342 -8.53 13.74 -12.73
C LEU A 342 -9.83 14.31 -13.32
N ALA A 343 -9.91 15.62 -13.53
CA ALA A 343 -11.10 16.25 -14.11
C ALA A 343 -11.39 15.74 -15.53
N ARG A 344 -10.36 15.61 -16.37
CA ARG A 344 -10.51 15.02 -17.71
C ARG A 344 -10.94 13.55 -17.65
N PHE A 345 -10.43 12.77 -16.70
CA PHE A 345 -10.85 11.38 -16.51
C PHE A 345 -12.33 11.30 -16.09
N MET A 346 -12.78 12.12 -15.13
CA MET A 346 -14.19 12.17 -14.71
C MET A 346 -15.11 12.49 -15.90
N HIS A 347 -14.72 13.44 -16.75
CA HIS A 347 -15.44 13.75 -17.98
C HIS A 347 -15.43 12.57 -18.97
N HIS A 348 -14.29 11.90 -19.15
CA HIS A 348 -14.13 10.74 -20.04
C HIS A 348 -15.06 9.58 -19.67
N ILE A 349 -15.23 9.28 -18.38
CA ILE A 349 -16.16 8.25 -17.90
C ILE A 349 -17.63 8.69 -17.88
N GLY A 350 -17.95 9.86 -18.45
CA GLY A 350 -19.33 10.33 -18.61
C GLY A 350 -19.91 11.08 -17.40
N SER A 351 -19.08 11.54 -16.47
CA SER A 351 -19.57 12.42 -15.39
C SER A 351 -20.03 13.75 -15.97
N TYR A 352 -21.29 14.11 -15.71
CA TYR A 352 -21.87 15.41 -16.05
C TYR A 352 -21.51 16.46 -15.00
N GLU A 353 -21.47 16.06 -13.74
CA GLU A 353 -20.85 16.83 -12.66
C GLU A 353 -19.93 15.92 -11.86
N ALA A 354 -18.83 16.49 -11.34
CA ALA A 354 -17.87 15.75 -10.54
C ALA A 354 -17.25 16.65 -9.47
N LEU A 355 -16.95 16.06 -8.31
CA LEU A 355 -16.43 16.70 -7.12
C LEU A 355 -15.12 16.04 -6.69
N ASN A 356 -14.11 16.84 -6.36
CA ASN A 356 -12.90 16.34 -5.73
C ASN A 356 -13.12 16.13 -4.23
N LEU A 357 -12.68 14.96 -3.73
CA LEU A 357 -12.69 14.59 -2.31
C LEU A 357 -11.28 14.64 -1.72
N ASP A 358 -11.13 14.29 -0.44
CA ASP A 358 -9.80 14.22 0.19
C ASP A 358 -8.93 13.18 -0.52
N GLY A 359 -7.66 13.50 -0.70
CA GLY A 359 -6.74 12.74 -1.53
C GLY A 359 -5.47 12.32 -0.78
N GLY A 360 -4.43 11.98 -1.54
CA GLY A 360 -3.16 11.56 -0.98
C GLY A 360 -3.30 10.30 -0.13
N GLY A 361 -2.70 10.30 1.07
CA GLY A 361 -2.76 9.17 2.00
C GLY A 361 -4.17 8.81 2.50
N SER A 362 -5.17 9.67 2.33
CA SER A 362 -6.58 9.37 2.65
C SER A 362 -7.25 8.53 1.56
N THR A 363 -6.74 8.59 0.33
CA THR A 363 -7.29 7.90 -0.85
C THR A 363 -7.38 6.40 -0.60
N THR A 364 -8.61 5.91 -0.43
CA THR A 364 -8.88 4.50 -0.17
C THR A 364 -10.19 4.12 -0.82
N MET A 365 -10.22 2.93 -1.42
CA MET A 365 -11.43 2.29 -1.90
C MET A 365 -11.49 0.87 -1.36
N ALA A 366 -12.65 0.48 -0.85
CA ALA A 366 -12.97 -0.87 -0.47
C ALA A 366 -14.09 -1.39 -1.37
N ALA A 367 -14.01 -2.65 -1.79
CA ALA A 367 -15.09 -3.32 -2.50
C ALA A 367 -15.07 -4.82 -2.16
N ARG A 368 -16.25 -5.43 -2.14
CA ARG A 368 -16.42 -6.87 -1.94
C ARG A 368 -16.02 -7.58 -3.24
N PRO A 369 -14.93 -8.38 -3.23
CA PRO A 369 -14.65 -9.24 -4.37
C PRO A 369 -15.81 -10.21 -4.59
N LEU A 370 -16.04 -10.62 -5.84
CA LEU A 370 -17.15 -11.49 -6.19
C LEU A 370 -17.16 -12.78 -5.35
N GLY A 371 -18.28 -13.04 -4.66
CA GLY A 371 -18.47 -14.20 -3.79
C GLY A 371 -17.75 -14.12 -2.44
N ASP A 372 -17.01 -13.05 -2.13
CA ASP A 372 -16.43 -12.83 -0.81
C ASP A 372 -17.47 -12.30 0.19
N MET A 373 -17.30 -12.58 1.47
CA MET A 373 -18.24 -12.15 2.51
C MET A 373 -18.05 -10.69 2.93
N GLN A 374 -16.85 -10.14 2.74
CA GLN A 374 -16.46 -8.84 3.29
C GLN A 374 -15.75 -7.99 2.24
N PRO A 375 -15.93 -6.65 2.27
CA PRO A 375 -15.15 -5.76 1.44
C PRO A 375 -13.66 -5.81 1.81
N ARG A 376 -12.82 -5.62 0.78
CA ARG A 376 -11.36 -5.56 0.89
C ARG A 376 -10.86 -4.30 0.20
N GLN A 377 -9.69 -3.84 0.61
CA GLN A 377 -8.97 -2.76 -0.05
C GLN A 377 -8.75 -3.12 -1.53
N VAL A 378 -9.09 -2.19 -2.44
CA VAL A 378 -9.04 -2.42 -3.89
C VAL A 378 -7.64 -2.21 -4.46
N PHE A 379 -6.90 -1.22 -3.96
CA PHE A 379 -5.57 -0.86 -4.45
C PHE A 379 -4.65 -0.37 -3.33
N ARG A 380 -3.35 -0.40 -3.57
CA ARG A 380 -2.34 0.02 -2.59
C ARG A 380 -2.46 1.51 -2.28
N THR A 381 -2.52 1.88 -1.01
CA THR A 381 -2.55 3.31 -0.62
C THR A 381 -1.18 3.95 -0.79
N GLU A 382 -1.15 5.27 -0.96
CA GLU A 382 0.07 6.09 -1.12
C GLU A 382 1.09 5.86 0.01
N GLN A 383 0.63 5.54 1.22
CA GLN A 383 1.49 5.34 2.40
C GLN A 383 1.76 3.85 2.71
N GLY A 384 1.25 2.93 1.89
CA GLY A 384 1.34 1.48 2.12
C GLY A 384 0.37 0.93 3.18
N THR A 385 -0.21 1.79 4.01
CA THR A 385 -1.28 1.47 4.96
C THR A 385 -2.47 2.41 4.78
N GLU A 386 -3.68 1.97 5.10
CA GLU A 386 -4.87 2.83 5.08
C GLU A 386 -4.80 3.86 6.21
N ARG A 387 -4.97 5.13 5.87
CA ARG A 387 -5.04 6.21 6.86
C ARG A 387 -6.36 6.14 7.63
N LEU A 388 -6.32 6.53 8.91
CA LEU A 388 -7.51 6.80 9.69
C LEU A 388 -8.13 8.14 9.25
N VAL A 389 -9.34 8.07 8.70
CA VAL A 389 -10.12 9.23 8.22
C VAL A 389 -11.39 9.37 9.07
N VAL A 390 -12.13 10.47 8.85
CA VAL A 390 -13.27 10.85 9.69
C VAL A 390 -14.62 10.39 9.13
N ASN A 391 -14.72 10.27 7.81
CA ASN A 391 -15.91 9.80 7.12
C ASN A 391 -15.60 9.17 5.76
N GLY A 392 -16.63 8.56 5.17
CA GLY A 392 -16.61 7.99 3.82
C GLY A 392 -18.01 7.87 3.24
N LEU A 393 -18.08 7.40 1.99
CA LEU A 393 -19.34 7.06 1.32
C LEU A 393 -19.40 5.54 1.13
N GLY A 394 -20.47 4.90 1.58
CA GLY A 394 -20.72 3.48 1.46
C GLY A 394 -21.78 3.15 0.41
N ILE A 395 -21.59 2.02 -0.26
CA ILE A 395 -22.59 1.35 -1.09
C ILE A 395 -23.08 0.15 -0.31
N PHE A 396 -24.39 0.05 -0.12
CA PHE A 396 -25.06 -1.01 0.61
C PHE A 396 -25.95 -1.78 -0.36
N SER A 397 -25.99 -3.10 -0.16
CA SER A 397 -26.88 -3.99 -0.92
C SER A 397 -28.00 -4.48 0.00
N THR A 398 -29.24 -4.28 -0.43
CA THR A 398 -30.44 -4.85 0.22
C THR A 398 -30.96 -6.08 -0.53
N ALA A 399 -30.20 -6.59 -1.51
CA ALA A 399 -30.59 -7.75 -2.29
C ALA A 399 -30.78 -8.98 -1.38
N PRO A 400 -31.92 -9.69 -1.47
CA PRO A 400 -32.12 -10.91 -0.70
C PRO A 400 -31.18 -12.02 -1.18
N PRO A 401 -30.97 -13.08 -0.38
CA PRO A 401 -30.36 -14.31 -0.88
C PRO A 401 -31.13 -14.83 -2.11
N GLY A 402 -30.43 -14.99 -3.22
CA GLY A 402 -30.95 -15.42 -4.51
C GLY A 402 -30.53 -16.84 -4.86
N ARG A 403 -30.77 -17.21 -6.12
CA ARG A 403 -30.34 -18.51 -6.66
C ARG A 403 -28.86 -18.47 -7.04
N MET A 404 -28.14 -19.55 -6.79
CA MET A 404 -26.74 -19.70 -7.22
C MET A 404 -26.60 -19.38 -8.71
N ALA A 405 -25.64 -18.52 -9.05
CA ALA A 405 -25.40 -18.05 -10.41
C ALA A 405 -23.97 -18.32 -10.90
N GLY A 406 -23.02 -18.50 -10.00
CA GLY A 406 -21.67 -18.83 -10.42
C GLY A 406 -20.68 -19.13 -9.31
N LEU A 407 -19.49 -19.53 -9.75
CA LEU A 407 -18.36 -19.92 -8.93
C LEU A 407 -17.14 -19.09 -9.31
N ARG A 408 -16.29 -18.78 -8.35
CA ARG A 408 -14.95 -18.22 -8.56
C ARG A 408 -13.94 -19.06 -7.79
N LEU A 409 -12.95 -19.57 -8.51
CA LEU A 409 -11.87 -20.38 -7.95
C LEU A 409 -10.59 -19.56 -7.93
N THR A 410 -9.90 -19.50 -6.80
CA THR A 410 -8.61 -18.80 -6.66
C THR A 410 -7.58 -19.62 -5.89
N GLY A 411 -6.31 -19.34 -6.12
CA GLY A 411 -5.15 -19.92 -5.44
C GLY A 411 -3.90 -19.70 -6.29
N ASN A 412 -2.73 -20.16 -5.83
CA ASN A 412 -1.51 -20.01 -6.64
C ASN A 412 -1.59 -20.91 -7.88
N THR A 413 -1.27 -20.32 -9.03
CA THR A 413 -1.24 -20.99 -10.33
C THR A 413 0.15 -21.41 -10.75
N LEU A 414 1.19 -20.74 -10.23
CA LEU A 414 2.59 -21.08 -10.46
C LEU A 414 3.13 -21.78 -9.21
N LEU A 415 3.54 -23.04 -9.31
CA LEU A 415 3.87 -23.92 -8.17
C LEU A 415 5.26 -24.56 -8.31
N LEU A 416 5.77 -25.10 -7.20
CA LEU A 416 6.96 -25.95 -7.17
C LEU A 416 6.60 -27.37 -6.67
N PRO A 417 7.36 -28.41 -7.07
CA PRO A 417 7.29 -29.73 -6.46
C PRO A 417 7.37 -29.67 -4.94
N SER A 418 6.67 -30.59 -4.27
CA SER A 418 6.54 -30.69 -2.81
C SER A 418 5.71 -29.60 -2.14
N GLU A 419 5.23 -28.58 -2.87
CA GLU A 419 4.26 -27.64 -2.32
C GLU A 419 2.94 -28.33 -1.99
N ALA A 420 2.33 -27.90 -0.89
CA ALA A 420 0.99 -28.31 -0.53
C ALA A 420 0.10 -27.07 -0.39
N ILE A 421 -0.81 -26.89 -1.34
CA ILE A 421 -1.60 -25.67 -1.46
C ILE A 421 -3.09 -25.92 -1.37
N ALA A 422 -3.81 -25.01 -0.70
CA ALA A 422 -5.26 -25.01 -0.66
C ALA A 422 -5.81 -23.94 -1.62
N TYR A 423 -6.77 -24.34 -2.44
CA TYR A 423 -7.54 -23.44 -3.30
C TYR A 423 -8.79 -22.94 -2.57
N GLN A 424 -9.19 -21.71 -2.86
CA GLN A 424 -10.37 -21.08 -2.30
C GLN A 424 -11.49 -21.07 -3.34
N LEU A 425 -12.62 -21.66 -2.97
CA LEU A 425 -13.87 -21.57 -3.73
C LEU A 425 -14.71 -20.43 -3.15
N TYR A 426 -15.21 -19.58 -4.03
CA TYR A 426 -16.23 -18.59 -3.76
C TYR A 426 -17.45 -18.90 -4.61
N VAL A 427 -18.63 -18.73 -4.03
CA VAL A 427 -19.92 -18.99 -4.68
C VAL A 427 -20.78 -17.75 -4.52
N TYR A 428 -21.53 -17.42 -5.56
CA TYR A 428 -22.40 -16.26 -5.55
C TYR A 428 -23.74 -16.53 -6.24
N ASP A 429 -24.75 -15.76 -5.84
CA ASP A 429 -26.10 -15.80 -6.40
C ASP A 429 -26.28 -14.81 -7.57
N GLU A 430 -27.49 -14.78 -8.14
CA GLU A 430 -27.88 -13.90 -9.25
C GLU A 430 -27.81 -12.39 -8.94
N TYR A 431 -27.73 -12.02 -7.64
CA TYR A 431 -27.52 -10.66 -7.18
C TYR A 431 -26.06 -10.38 -6.76
N TYR A 432 -25.18 -11.35 -7.01
CA TYR A 432 -23.79 -11.36 -6.60
C TYR A 432 -23.59 -11.31 -5.08
N ASN A 433 -24.57 -11.77 -4.30
CA ASN A 433 -24.35 -12.03 -2.89
C ASN A 433 -23.51 -13.29 -2.73
N PRO A 434 -22.62 -13.32 -1.72
CA PRO A 434 -21.85 -14.51 -1.40
C PRO A 434 -22.77 -15.60 -0.84
N VAL A 435 -22.52 -16.84 -1.25
CA VAL A 435 -23.18 -18.03 -0.73
C VAL A 435 -22.18 -18.78 0.17
N ASP A 436 -22.61 -19.15 1.37
CA ASP A 436 -21.76 -19.87 2.31
C ASP A 436 -21.43 -21.28 1.79
N VAL A 437 -20.16 -21.49 1.45
CA VAL A 437 -19.64 -22.74 0.89
C VAL A 437 -19.76 -23.91 1.88
N ALA A 438 -19.82 -23.65 3.19
CA ALA A 438 -20.01 -24.71 4.20
C ALA A 438 -21.36 -25.43 4.04
N THR A 439 -22.34 -24.78 3.43
CA THR A 439 -23.66 -25.35 3.15
C THR A 439 -23.68 -26.24 1.91
N LEU A 440 -22.61 -26.24 1.11
CA LEU A 440 -22.53 -26.86 -0.20
C LEU A 440 -21.72 -28.17 -0.17
N ARG A 441 -21.68 -28.88 -1.31
CA ARG A 441 -20.91 -30.11 -1.52
C ARG A 441 -20.06 -30.00 -2.78
N PRO A 442 -18.95 -29.24 -2.75
CA PRO A 442 -18.09 -29.07 -3.91
C PRO A 442 -17.38 -30.37 -4.27
N ARG A 443 -17.36 -30.68 -5.57
CA ARG A 443 -16.64 -31.82 -6.14
C ARG A 443 -15.39 -31.30 -6.84
N TRP A 444 -14.24 -31.69 -6.32
CA TRP A 444 -12.93 -31.25 -6.79
C TRP A 444 -12.30 -32.32 -7.69
N GLN A 445 -11.67 -31.88 -8.77
CA GLN A 445 -10.99 -32.73 -9.74
C GLN A 445 -9.69 -32.08 -10.20
N LEU A 446 -8.68 -32.91 -10.46
CA LEU A 446 -7.42 -32.48 -11.05
C LEU A 446 -7.27 -33.16 -12.41
N THR A 447 -7.06 -32.37 -13.45
CA THR A 447 -6.65 -32.88 -14.76
C THR A 447 -5.14 -32.72 -14.89
N GLY A 448 -4.42 -33.80 -15.22
CA GLY A 448 -2.96 -33.84 -15.31
C GLY A 448 -2.32 -34.75 -14.26
N THR A 449 -1.00 -34.88 -14.30
CA THR A 449 -0.24 -35.83 -13.46
C THR A 449 0.75 -35.13 -12.53
N VAL A 450 0.50 -33.86 -12.19
CA VAL A 450 1.42 -33.05 -11.37
C VAL A 450 1.38 -33.40 -9.87
N GLY A 451 0.34 -34.08 -9.42
CA GLY A 451 0.16 -34.45 -8.02
C GLY A 451 -1.23 -34.99 -7.71
N THR A 452 -1.61 -34.94 -6.43
CA THR A 452 -2.87 -35.47 -5.90
C THR A 452 -3.71 -34.35 -5.26
N LEU A 453 -4.99 -34.30 -5.61
CA LEU A 453 -5.94 -33.31 -5.09
C LEU A 453 -6.96 -33.99 -4.17
N GLU A 454 -6.93 -33.62 -2.90
CA GLU A 454 -7.91 -34.05 -1.90
C GLU A 454 -8.74 -32.85 -1.46
N ASN A 455 -10.04 -32.86 -1.78
CA ASN A 455 -10.90 -31.69 -1.64
C ASN A 455 -10.27 -30.48 -2.33
N ASN A 456 -10.07 -29.38 -1.60
CA ASN A 456 -9.45 -28.17 -2.12
C ASN A 456 -7.92 -28.13 -1.95
N ARG A 457 -7.28 -29.19 -1.46
CA ARG A 457 -5.85 -29.21 -1.15
C ARG A 457 -5.09 -30.07 -2.15
N LEU A 458 -4.23 -29.44 -2.93
CA LEU A 458 -3.33 -30.08 -3.88
C LEU A 458 -1.99 -30.35 -3.19
N GLN A 459 -1.58 -31.62 -3.19
CA GLN A 459 -0.21 -32.03 -2.91
C GLN A 459 0.53 -32.15 -4.25
N VAL A 460 1.52 -31.29 -4.46
CA VAL A 460 2.31 -31.27 -5.69
C VAL A 460 3.44 -32.28 -5.57
N GLU A 461 3.62 -33.10 -6.62
CA GLU A 461 4.60 -34.19 -6.65
C GLU A 461 5.67 -33.97 -7.72
N ARG A 462 5.30 -33.43 -8.89
CA ARG A 462 6.21 -33.30 -10.04
C ARG A 462 5.85 -32.09 -10.92
N SER A 463 6.82 -31.63 -11.70
CA SER A 463 6.63 -30.54 -12.66
C SER A 463 5.66 -30.91 -13.80
N GLY A 464 5.05 -29.90 -14.41
CA GLY A 464 4.11 -30.06 -15.50
C GLY A 464 2.96 -29.05 -15.45
N GLN A 465 1.97 -29.25 -16.31
CA GLN A 465 0.75 -28.45 -16.34
C GLN A 465 -0.44 -29.28 -15.86
N ALA A 466 -1.38 -28.64 -15.18
CA ALA A 466 -2.61 -29.25 -14.74
C ALA A 466 -3.74 -28.23 -14.68
N ILE A 467 -4.97 -28.72 -14.51
CA ILE A 467 -6.15 -27.88 -14.29
C ILE A 467 -6.84 -28.36 -13.02
N VAL A 468 -6.99 -27.46 -12.06
CA VAL A 468 -7.86 -27.67 -10.89
C VAL A 468 -9.27 -27.29 -11.28
N GLU A 469 -10.20 -28.23 -11.18
CA GLU A 469 -11.62 -28.00 -11.42
C GLU A 469 -12.41 -28.19 -10.12
N VAL A 470 -13.41 -27.35 -9.92
CA VAL A 470 -14.42 -27.52 -8.89
C VAL A 470 -15.81 -27.38 -9.48
N ALA A 471 -16.69 -28.32 -9.13
CA ALA A 471 -18.09 -28.33 -9.52
C ALA A 471 -19.01 -28.27 -8.31
N VAL A 472 -20.03 -27.42 -8.37
CA VAL A 472 -21.11 -27.34 -7.38
C VAL A 472 -22.42 -27.34 -8.15
N GLU A 473 -23.30 -28.30 -7.88
CA GLU A 473 -24.53 -28.51 -8.65
C GLU A 473 -24.24 -28.57 -10.16
N ASN A 474 -24.79 -27.65 -10.95
CA ASN A 474 -24.60 -27.50 -12.40
C ASN A 474 -23.50 -26.50 -12.79
N PHE A 475 -22.85 -25.83 -11.83
CA PHE A 475 -21.81 -24.84 -12.08
C PHE A 475 -20.41 -25.47 -11.97
N ARG A 476 -19.47 -24.94 -12.76
CA ARG A 476 -18.06 -25.36 -12.78
C ARG A 476 -17.14 -24.15 -12.84
N ALA A 477 -16.00 -24.25 -12.16
CA ALA A 477 -14.89 -23.32 -12.29
C ALA A 477 -13.59 -24.10 -12.45
N THR A 478 -12.70 -23.60 -13.30
CA THR A 478 -11.41 -24.20 -13.60
C THR A 478 -10.29 -23.19 -13.37
N LEU A 479 -9.14 -23.66 -12.89
CA LEU A 479 -7.94 -22.87 -12.68
C LEU A 479 -6.74 -23.63 -13.27
N PRO A 480 -6.15 -23.17 -14.39
CA PRO A 480 -4.93 -23.76 -14.93
C PRO A 480 -3.76 -23.47 -14.00
N ILE A 481 -2.92 -24.48 -13.79
CA ILE A 481 -1.74 -24.40 -12.94
C ILE A 481 -0.50 -24.93 -13.69
N ARG A 482 0.64 -24.32 -13.40
CA ARG A 482 1.96 -24.72 -13.89
C ARG A 482 2.85 -25.02 -12.69
N VAL A 483 3.30 -26.26 -12.60
CA VAL A 483 4.33 -26.69 -11.65
C VAL A 483 5.68 -26.62 -12.35
N LEU A 484 6.55 -25.77 -11.85
CA LEU A 484 7.86 -25.51 -12.42
C LEU A 484 8.83 -26.67 -12.16
N GLY A 485 9.57 -27.07 -13.19
CA GLY A 485 10.79 -27.84 -13.03
C GLY A 485 12.00 -26.93 -12.75
N ILE A 486 13.12 -27.53 -12.36
CA ILE A 486 14.37 -26.78 -12.12
C ILE A 486 14.82 -25.98 -13.36
N ASP A 487 14.51 -26.50 -14.56
CA ASP A 487 14.83 -25.87 -15.84
C ASP A 487 13.96 -24.66 -16.15
N ASP A 488 12.81 -24.49 -15.49
CA ASP A 488 11.95 -23.33 -15.70
C ASP A 488 12.38 -22.13 -14.83
N ILE A 489 13.20 -22.39 -13.81
CA ILE A 489 13.70 -21.38 -12.87
C ILE A 489 14.90 -20.67 -13.48
N ALA A 490 14.91 -19.35 -13.43
CA ALA A 490 16.04 -18.51 -13.82
C ALA A 490 16.94 -18.17 -12.63
N SER A 491 16.34 -17.86 -11.47
CA SER A 491 17.06 -17.63 -10.22
C SER A 491 16.13 -17.73 -9.02
N ILE A 492 16.73 -17.94 -7.85
CA ILE A 492 16.10 -17.64 -6.56
C ILE A 492 16.83 -16.47 -5.91
N LYS A 493 16.17 -15.76 -5.00
CA LYS A 493 16.74 -14.64 -4.25
C LYS A 493 16.37 -14.68 -2.79
N ILE A 494 17.37 -14.50 -1.93
CA ILE A 494 17.21 -14.31 -0.49
C ILE A 494 17.23 -12.82 -0.18
N ALA A 495 16.34 -12.38 0.71
CA ALA A 495 16.35 -11.02 1.24
C ALA A 495 16.03 -10.99 2.74
N THR A 496 16.57 -9.98 3.43
CA THR A 496 16.18 -9.61 4.79
C THR A 496 16.07 -8.09 4.89
N THR A 497 15.22 -7.62 5.81
CA THR A 497 15.14 -6.20 6.18
C THR A 497 16.09 -5.85 7.32
N ALA A 498 16.70 -6.84 7.97
CA ALA A 498 17.65 -6.60 9.05
C ALA A 498 18.99 -6.11 8.49
N LYS A 499 19.59 -5.12 9.16
CA LYS A 499 20.94 -4.64 8.85
C LYS A 499 22.01 -5.30 9.71
N GLU A 500 21.64 -5.75 10.90
CA GLU A 500 22.53 -6.40 11.84
C GLU A 500 21.79 -7.41 12.73
N MET A 501 22.54 -8.33 13.31
CA MET A 501 22.13 -9.24 14.38
C MET A 501 23.09 -9.07 15.56
N ASN A 502 22.57 -8.99 16.79
CA ASN A 502 23.35 -8.86 18.02
C ASN A 502 23.50 -10.23 18.71
N LEU A 503 24.71 -10.76 18.72
CA LEU A 503 24.99 -12.09 19.29
C LEU A 503 24.96 -12.10 20.81
N ALA A 504 25.05 -10.94 21.47
CA ALA A 504 24.89 -10.84 22.92
C ALA A 504 23.42 -10.99 23.36
N THR A 505 22.46 -10.95 22.42
CA THR A 505 21.04 -11.18 22.71
C THR A 505 20.71 -12.65 22.50
N PRO A 506 20.45 -13.44 23.57
CA PRO A 506 20.16 -14.85 23.42
C PRO A 506 18.92 -15.08 22.55
N ASN A 507 19.01 -16.03 21.62
CA ASN A 507 17.91 -16.42 20.72
C ASN A 507 17.36 -15.29 19.83
N GLN A 508 18.13 -14.24 19.56
CA GLN A 508 17.73 -13.27 18.55
C GLN A 508 17.50 -13.99 17.21
N SER A 509 16.36 -13.68 16.57
CA SER A 509 16.02 -14.17 15.24
C SER A 509 15.98 -13.03 14.23
N VAL A 510 16.40 -13.33 13.00
CA VAL A 510 16.29 -12.43 11.85
C VAL A 510 15.38 -13.05 10.80
N PRO A 511 14.34 -12.34 10.33
CA PRO A 511 13.46 -12.85 9.29
C PRO A 511 14.15 -12.82 7.92
N LEU A 512 14.02 -13.93 7.20
CA LEU A 512 14.47 -14.13 5.83
C LEU A 512 13.26 -14.35 4.93
N THR A 513 13.35 -13.83 3.71
CA THR A 513 12.34 -14.00 2.66
C THR A 513 12.99 -14.56 1.42
N LEU A 514 12.21 -15.33 0.64
CA LEU A 514 12.65 -15.91 -0.62
C LEU A 514 11.72 -15.53 -1.75
N SER A 515 12.30 -15.29 -2.91
CA SER A 515 11.58 -15.14 -4.17
C SER A 515 12.24 -15.97 -5.26
N LEU A 516 11.43 -16.49 -6.18
CA LEU A 516 11.88 -17.14 -7.40
C LEU A 516 11.60 -16.23 -8.59
N THR A 517 12.45 -16.30 -9.61
CA THR A 517 12.21 -15.73 -10.94
C THR A 517 12.24 -16.85 -11.98
N THR A 518 11.22 -16.96 -12.83
CA THR A 518 11.18 -17.93 -13.94
C THR A 518 11.96 -17.42 -15.14
N LYS A 519 12.29 -18.30 -16.09
CA LYS A 519 12.89 -17.91 -17.39
C LYS A 519 11.99 -17.00 -18.22
N GLU A 520 10.68 -17.04 -17.98
CA GLU A 520 9.69 -16.14 -18.56
C GLU A 520 9.55 -14.81 -17.81
N LYS A 521 10.42 -14.57 -16.81
CA LYS A 521 10.50 -13.36 -15.98
C LYS A 521 9.31 -13.16 -15.03
N GLU A 522 8.51 -14.20 -14.79
CA GLU A 522 7.53 -14.19 -13.71
C GLU A 522 8.25 -14.29 -12.36
N GLN A 523 7.76 -13.57 -11.35
CA GLN A 523 8.31 -13.60 -10.00
C GLN A 523 7.28 -14.06 -8.99
N ARG A 524 7.70 -14.86 -8.02
CA ARG A 524 6.84 -15.36 -6.94
C ARG A 524 7.62 -15.50 -5.64
N ALA A 525 7.01 -15.07 -4.53
CA ALA A 525 7.51 -15.39 -3.20
C ALA A 525 7.33 -16.90 -2.91
N ILE A 526 8.36 -17.54 -2.36
CA ILE A 526 8.33 -18.95 -1.99
C ILE A 526 8.57 -19.12 -0.50
N ALA A 527 8.02 -20.20 0.07
CA ALA A 527 8.18 -20.46 1.50
C ALA A 527 9.66 -20.80 1.82
N PRO A 528 10.22 -20.30 2.93
CA PRO A 528 11.56 -20.66 3.40
C PRO A 528 11.80 -22.16 3.57
N SER A 529 10.74 -22.95 3.80
CA SER A 529 10.83 -24.42 3.88
C SER A 529 11.08 -25.12 2.53
N MET A 530 11.02 -24.40 1.40
CA MET A 530 11.20 -24.98 0.07
C MET A 530 12.67 -25.15 -0.32
N VAL A 531 13.58 -24.58 0.46
CA VAL A 531 15.02 -24.61 0.18
C VAL A 531 15.75 -25.31 1.32
N GLU A 532 16.90 -25.87 0.98
CA GLU A 532 17.92 -26.21 1.95
C GLU A 532 18.65 -24.92 2.38
N TRP A 533 18.68 -24.67 3.68
CA TRP A 533 19.45 -23.56 4.25
C TRP A 533 20.82 -24.06 4.66
N ILE A 534 21.84 -23.39 4.17
CA ILE A 534 23.23 -23.77 4.37
C ILE A 534 23.97 -22.60 5.00
N LEU A 535 24.51 -22.80 6.19
CA LEU A 535 25.40 -21.85 6.84
C LEU A 535 26.84 -22.32 6.64
N TYR A 536 27.61 -21.48 5.95
CA TYR A 536 29.04 -21.61 5.83
C TYR A 536 29.70 -20.73 6.90
N ASN A 537 30.72 -21.28 7.53
CA ASN A 537 31.56 -20.57 8.50
C ASN A 537 30.87 -20.20 9.82
N ALA A 538 29.71 -20.79 10.15
CA ALA A 538 29.09 -20.57 11.45
C ALA A 538 28.10 -21.69 11.81
N GLN A 539 27.77 -21.77 13.11
CA GLN A 539 26.67 -22.58 13.60
C GLN A 539 25.40 -21.73 13.73
N GLY A 540 24.29 -22.28 13.25
CA GLY A 540 23.00 -21.63 13.30
C GLY A 540 21.93 -22.46 12.62
N THR A 541 20.69 -21.97 12.67
CA THR A 541 19.55 -22.63 12.03
C THR A 541 18.64 -21.59 11.40
N VAL A 542 17.99 -21.98 10.31
CA VAL A 542 16.85 -21.24 9.76
C VAL A 542 15.61 -22.10 9.95
N SER A 543 14.62 -21.56 10.65
CA SER A 543 13.35 -22.27 10.84
C SER A 543 12.59 -22.43 9.50
N PRO A 544 11.60 -23.34 9.41
CA PRO A 544 10.72 -23.42 8.24
C PRO A 544 9.96 -22.11 7.93
N SER A 545 9.81 -21.24 8.92
CA SER A 545 9.23 -19.89 8.76
C SER A 545 10.26 -18.81 8.39
N GLY A 546 11.50 -19.20 8.07
CA GLY A 546 12.55 -18.29 7.62
C GLY A 546 13.20 -17.47 8.73
N GLN A 547 13.19 -17.95 9.98
CA GLN A 547 13.84 -17.24 11.07
C GLN A 547 15.27 -17.75 11.26
N LEU A 548 16.25 -16.92 10.92
CA LEU A 548 17.67 -17.21 11.17
C LEU A 548 17.99 -16.99 12.64
N THR A 549 18.60 -18.00 13.26
CA THR A 549 19.19 -17.93 14.60
C THR A 549 20.64 -18.41 14.53
N MET A 550 21.52 -17.73 15.26
CA MET A 550 22.94 -18.07 15.33
C MET A 550 23.26 -18.63 16.72
N GLN A 551 24.13 -19.63 16.77
CA GLN A 551 24.62 -20.21 18.03
C GLN A 551 26.15 -20.15 18.04
N GLY A 552 26.73 -19.79 19.20
CA GLY A 552 28.17 -19.91 19.48
C GLY A 552 29.09 -19.61 18.30
N THR A 553 29.29 -18.34 17.95
CA THR A 553 30.22 -18.00 16.87
C THR A 553 31.64 -17.90 17.42
N GLU A 554 32.47 -18.91 17.15
CA GLU A 554 33.93 -18.85 17.32
C GLU A 554 34.60 -17.96 16.24
N LEU A 555 33.86 -16.96 15.74
CA LEU A 555 34.30 -16.09 14.65
C LEU A 555 35.14 -14.94 15.18
N VAL A 556 36.25 -14.69 14.51
CA VAL A 556 37.12 -13.55 14.75
C VAL A 556 36.50 -12.30 14.12
N ASP A 557 36.79 -11.14 14.70
CA ASP A 557 36.30 -9.86 14.19
C ASP A 557 36.74 -9.63 12.73
N GLY A 558 35.79 -9.22 11.88
CA GLY A 558 36.02 -9.03 10.44
C GLY A 558 35.75 -10.25 9.56
N GLU A 559 35.55 -11.44 10.12
CA GLU A 559 35.24 -12.67 9.37
C GLU A 559 33.84 -12.67 8.77
N PHE A 560 33.67 -13.43 7.68
CA PHE A 560 32.42 -13.52 6.95
C PHE A 560 31.77 -14.89 7.06
N ILE A 561 30.46 -14.85 7.26
CA ILE A 561 29.53 -15.98 7.23
C ILE A 561 28.74 -15.90 5.94
N THR A 562 28.66 -17.01 5.22
CA THR A 562 27.76 -17.10 4.06
C THR A 562 26.54 -17.91 4.46
N LEU A 563 25.35 -17.36 4.26
CA LEU A 563 24.09 -18.05 4.39
C LEU A 563 23.52 -18.29 3.00
N ALA A 564 23.50 -19.52 2.53
CA ALA A 564 22.88 -19.87 1.26
C ALA A 564 21.49 -20.48 1.44
N ALA A 565 20.64 -20.23 0.46
CA ALA A 565 19.38 -20.92 0.23
C ALA A 565 19.54 -21.69 -1.06
N ARG A 566 19.34 -23.00 -1.03
CA ARG A 566 19.50 -23.88 -2.19
C ARG A 566 18.17 -24.58 -2.48
N TYR A 567 17.61 -24.32 -3.65
CA TYR A 567 16.48 -25.07 -4.19
C TYR A 567 16.99 -26.15 -5.13
N SER A 568 16.72 -27.42 -4.85
CA SER A 568 17.28 -28.57 -5.60
C SER A 568 16.21 -29.55 -6.04
N ASP A 569 16.43 -30.20 -7.19
CA ASP A 569 15.67 -31.39 -7.62
C ASP A 569 16.39 -32.72 -7.30
N GLY A 570 17.50 -32.64 -6.56
CA GLY A 570 18.35 -33.77 -6.18
C GLY A 570 19.70 -33.75 -6.89
N GLU A 571 19.72 -33.49 -8.20
CA GLU A 571 20.96 -33.42 -9.00
C GLU A 571 21.34 -31.99 -9.36
N ARG A 572 20.34 -31.13 -9.62
CA ARG A 572 20.52 -29.75 -10.07
C ARG A 572 19.90 -28.81 -9.05
N TYR A 573 20.47 -27.63 -8.93
CA TYR A 573 19.98 -26.64 -7.99
C TYR A 573 20.10 -25.20 -8.51
N HIS A 574 19.24 -24.34 -7.98
CA HIS A 574 19.44 -22.90 -7.96
C HIS A 574 19.77 -22.48 -6.54
N GLN A 575 20.70 -21.54 -6.38
CA GLN A 575 21.01 -21.00 -5.07
C GLN A 575 21.15 -19.48 -5.12
N ASP A 576 20.98 -18.88 -3.96
CA ASP A 576 21.41 -17.51 -3.67
C ASP A 576 21.99 -17.48 -2.26
N TRP A 577 22.59 -16.37 -1.87
CA TRP A 577 23.26 -16.22 -0.59
C TRP A 577 23.15 -14.81 -0.01
N LEU A 578 23.25 -14.74 1.32
CA LEU A 578 23.52 -13.54 2.09
C LEU A 578 24.89 -13.65 2.76
N LEU A 579 25.52 -12.50 2.98
CA LEU A 579 26.79 -12.42 3.67
C LEU A 579 26.62 -11.64 4.97
N LEU A 580 27.20 -12.17 6.04
CA LEU A 580 27.22 -11.53 7.34
C LEU A 580 28.67 -11.35 7.78
N GLN A 581 29.06 -10.17 8.24
CA GLN A 581 30.39 -9.90 8.76
C GLN A 581 30.37 -9.77 10.28
N ARG A 582 31.30 -10.43 10.97
CA ARG A 582 31.51 -10.26 12.41
C ARG A 582 32.06 -8.85 12.68
N GLN A 583 31.38 -8.11 13.56
CA GLN A 583 31.86 -6.82 14.08
C GLN A 583 31.56 -6.70 15.58
N GLY A 584 32.57 -6.86 16.44
CA GLY A 584 32.41 -6.91 17.89
C GLY A 584 31.41 -8.00 18.27
N ASP A 585 30.32 -7.64 18.97
CA ASP A 585 29.23 -8.55 19.31
C ASP A 585 28.11 -8.65 18.26
N LYS A 586 28.32 -8.09 17.06
CA LYS A 586 27.34 -8.05 15.99
C LYS A 586 27.72 -8.90 14.79
N LEU A 587 26.71 -9.25 14.00
CA LEU A 587 26.83 -9.70 12.62
C LEU A 587 26.15 -8.67 11.73
N LEU A 588 26.90 -8.02 10.84
CA LEU A 588 26.34 -7.05 9.89
C LEU A 588 25.96 -7.75 8.59
N PHE A 589 24.75 -7.52 8.09
CA PHE A 589 24.37 -7.97 6.74
C PHE A 589 25.03 -7.06 5.72
N VAL A 590 25.93 -7.63 4.90
CA VAL A 590 26.72 -6.88 3.93
C VAL A 590 26.10 -7.00 2.54
N ASP A 591 25.92 -5.87 1.87
CA ASP A 591 25.46 -5.85 0.48
C ASP A 591 26.56 -6.42 -0.41
N LYS A 592 26.18 -7.31 -1.34
CA LYS A 592 27.10 -7.96 -2.28
C LYS A 592 27.95 -6.98 -3.09
N LYS A 593 27.46 -5.76 -3.29
CA LYS A 593 28.16 -4.71 -4.04
C LYS A 593 29.26 -3.99 -3.25
N ASP A 594 29.23 -4.07 -1.91
CA ASP A 594 30.05 -3.24 -1.02
C ASP A 594 31.30 -3.96 -0.48
N LEU A 595 31.70 -5.09 -1.07
CA LEU A 595 32.85 -5.89 -0.63
C LEU A 595 34.18 -5.39 -1.21
N PRO A 596 35.19 -5.02 -0.39
CA PRO A 596 36.51 -4.58 -0.86
C PRO A 596 37.37 -5.73 -1.42
N THR A 597 37.15 -6.95 -0.91
CA THR A 597 37.59 -8.24 -1.45
C THR A 597 36.43 -9.20 -1.24
N ARG A 598 35.89 -9.78 -2.31
CA ARG A 598 34.67 -10.58 -2.26
C ARG A 598 34.95 -11.91 -1.56
N ALA A 599 34.20 -12.20 -0.48
CA ALA A 599 34.24 -13.51 0.17
C ALA A 599 33.81 -14.60 -0.82
N ILE A 600 34.52 -15.72 -0.83
CA ILE A 600 34.30 -16.83 -1.75
C ILE A 600 33.83 -18.04 -0.96
N GLY A 601 32.65 -18.57 -1.30
CA GLY A 601 32.21 -19.86 -0.79
C GLY A 601 33.01 -21.00 -1.40
N MET A 602 33.14 -22.12 -0.69
CA MET A 602 33.73 -23.34 -1.23
C MET A 602 32.78 -24.52 -1.08
N GLU A 603 32.75 -25.36 -2.11
CA GLU A 603 32.09 -26.66 -2.12
C GLU A 603 33.12 -27.74 -2.48
N LEU A 604 33.11 -28.85 -1.76
CA LEU A 604 33.85 -30.07 -2.09
C LEU A 604 32.82 -31.18 -2.36
N ASN A 605 32.80 -31.73 -3.57
CA ASN A 605 31.83 -32.73 -4.00
C ASN A 605 30.37 -32.33 -3.73
N ASN A 606 30.01 -31.08 -4.09
CA ASN A 606 28.70 -30.44 -3.87
C ASN A 606 28.30 -30.21 -2.40
N LEU A 607 29.18 -30.54 -1.46
CA LEU A 607 29.00 -30.27 -0.04
C LEU A 607 29.75 -29.00 0.37
N PRO A 608 29.15 -28.17 1.24
CA PRO A 608 29.82 -27.03 1.84
C PRO A 608 31.18 -27.36 2.45
N PHE A 609 32.21 -26.60 2.09
CA PHE A 609 33.56 -26.80 2.58
C PHE A 609 34.06 -25.58 3.37
N TYR A 610 34.19 -25.75 4.69
CA TYR A 610 34.65 -24.70 5.60
C TYR A 610 36.16 -24.51 5.55
N THR A 611 36.64 -23.27 5.47
CA THR A 611 38.05 -22.94 5.65
C THR A 611 38.26 -21.79 6.62
N ASP A 612 39.34 -21.87 7.40
CA ASP A 612 39.84 -20.82 8.28
C ASP A 612 41.31 -20.55 7.93
N PRO A 613 41.66 -19.36 7.39
CA PRO A 613 40.77 -18.22 7.09
C PRO A 613 39.89 -18.48 5.86
N ALA A 614 38.94 -17.58 5.60
CA ALA A 614 38.11 -17.67 4.40
C ALA A 614 38.93 -17.42 3.11
N PRO A 615 38.53 -17.99 1.95
CA PRO A 615 39.19 -17.72 0.68
C PRO A 615 38.92 -16.30 0.19
N TYR A 616 39.87 -15.75 -0.56
CA TYR A 616 39.77 -14.38 -1.12
C TYR A 616 40.38 -14.28 -2.52
N ILE A 617 40.02 -13.24 -3.26
CA ILE A 617 40.60 -12.94 -4.58
C ILE A 617 41.75 -11.93 -4.43
N LYS A 618 42.89 -12.25 -5.04
CA LYS A 618 44.02 -11.34 -5.25
C LYS A 618 44.51 -11.46 -6.68
N ASN A 619 44.66 -10.34 -7.38
CA ASN A 619 45.11 -10.30 -8.79
C ASN A 619 44.33 -11.27 -9.70
N GLU A 620 42.98 -11.26 -9.62
CA GLU A 620 42.10 -12.14 -10.38
C GLU A 620 42.33 -13.65 -10.16
N ARG A 621 42.96 -14.02 -9.04
CA ARG A 621 43.11 -15.42 -8.61
C ARG A 621 42.54 -15.62 -7.22
N THR A 622 41.85 -16.73 -7.05
CA THR A 622 41.33 -17.18 -5.75
C THR A 622 42.44 -17.83 -4.95
N LEU A 623 42.71 -17.31 -3.76
CA LEU A 623 43.61 -17.89 -2.78
C LEU A 623 42.82 -18.60 -1.68
N ILE A 624 43.26 -19.80 -1.33
CA ILE A 624 42.64 -20.70 -0.34
C ILE A 624 43.66 -21.15 0.71
N PRO A 625 43.23 -21.51 1.94
CA PRO A 625 44.15 -22.08 2.93
C PRO A 625 44.59 -23.47 2.52
N MET A 626 45.90 -23.66 2.38
CA MET A 626 46.49 -24.90 1.86
C MET A 626 46.05 -26.14 2.64
N ARG A 627 46.35 -26.14 3.95
CA ARG A 627 46.26 -27.34 4.77
C ARG A 627 44.89 -27.99 4.73
N ARG A 628 43.83 -27.19 4.90
CA ARG A 628 42.44 -27.68 4.94
C ARG A 628 42.02 -28.39 3.66
N ILE A 629 42.32 -27.81 2.50
CA ILE A 629 41.94 -28.40 1.20
C ILE A 629 42.72 -29.68 0.95
N PHE A 630 44.03 -29.64 1.20
CA PHE A 630 44.90 -30.78 0.94
C PHE A 630 44.59 -31.97 1.85
N GLU A 631 44.33 -31.74 3.15
CA GLU A 631 43.89 -32.79 4.07
C GLU A 631 42.55 -33.40 3.64
N ALA A 632 41.59 -32.57 3.20
CA ALA A 632 40.31 -33.06 2.68
C ALA A 632 40.45 -33.88 1.39
N LEU A 633 41.47 -33.57 0.59
CA LEU A 633 41.89 -34.35 -0.59
C LEU A 633 42.83 -35.52 -0.24
N ARG A 634 42.96 -35.85 1.05
CA ARG A 634 43.79 -36.94 1.62
C ARG A 634 45.30 -36.78 1.40
N ALA A 635 45.79 -35.55 1.31
CA ALA A 635 47.20 -35.24 1.24
C ALA A 635 47.75 -34.86 2.64
N GLU A 636 48.97 -35.29 2.94
CA GLU A 636 49.72 -34.87 4.12
C GLU A 636 50.43 -33.54 3.82
N VAL A 637 50.37 -32.59 4.75
CA VAL A 637 50.94 -31.24 4.56
C VAL A 637 52.00 -30.95 5.62
N SER A 638 53.21 -30.62 5.17
CA SER A 638 54.34 -30.24 6.02
C SER A 638 54.82 -28.81 5.71
N TRP A 639 55.30 -28.12 6.74
CA TRP A 639 55.83 -26.75 6.66
C TRP A 639 57.31 -26.74 7.04
N ASN A 640 58.13 -26.10 6.21
CA ASN A 640 59.54 -25.83 6.48
C ASN A 640 59.74 -24.32 6.71
N GLY A 641 60.03 -23.96 7.96
CA GLY A 641 60.24 -22.56 8.36
C GLY A 641 61.55 -21.95 7.87
N GLU A 642 62.59 -22.75 7.62
CA GLU A 642 63.90 -22.25 7.14
C GLU A 642 63.84 -21.88 5.66
N GLU A 643 63.18 -22.71 4.85
CA GLU A 643 63.02 -22.49 3.42
C GLU A 643 61.79 -21.66 3.06
N GLN A 644 60.95 -21.33 4.05
CA GLN A 644 59.63 -20.73 3.84
C GLN A 644 58.81 -21.51 2.81
N SER A 645 58.83 -22.84 2.92
CA SER A 645 58.22 -23.76 1.96
C SER A 645 57.15 -24.63 2.61
N VAL A 646 56.15 -24.99 1.82
CA VAL A 646 55.08 -25.92 2.21
C VAL A 646 55.05 -27.06 1.20
N THR A 647 55.05 -28.29 1.71
CA THR A 647 55.00 -29.49 0.89
C THR A 647 53.71 -30.25 1.18
N ALA A 648 53.01 -30.65 0.12
CA ALA A 648 51.88 -31.55 0.21
C ALA A 648 52.17 -32.84 -0.53
N GLN A 649 51.88 -33.98 0.10
CA GLN A 649 52.12 -35.30 -0.46
C GLN A 649 50.86 -36.15 -0.43
N ARG A 650 50.53 -36.80 -1.55
CA ARG A 650 49.41 -37.73 -1.66
C ARG A 650 49.80 -38.93 -2.52
N GLY A 651 50.04 -40.07 -1.88
CA GLY A 651 50.63 -41.22 -2.57
C GLY A 651 52.00 -40.84 -3.13
N ASP A 652 52.21 -41.04 -4.42
CA ASP A 652 53.45 -40.68 -5.12
C ASP A 652 53.50 -39.21 -5.58
N ASP A 653 52.36 -38.49 -5.54
CA ASP A 653 52.30 -37.09 -5.95
C ASP A 653 52.79 -36.16 -4.83
N THR A 654 53.75 -35.28 -5.15
CA THR A 654 54.37 -34.33 -4.23
C THR A 654 54.36 -32.93 -4.83
N ILE A 655 53.85 -31.96 -4.08
CA ILE A 655 53.78 -30.55 -4.46
C ILE A 655 54.55 -29.72 -3.44
N THR A 656 55.49 -28.90 -3.88
CA THR A 656 56.25 -27.97 -3.03
C THR A 656 56.05 -26.54 -3.49
N LEU A 657 55.70 -25.67 -2.55
CA LEU A 657 55.40 -24.25 -2.78
C LEU A 657 56.25 -23.38 -1.84
N PHE A 658 56.66 -22.20 -2.30
CA PHE A 658 57.49 -21.27 -1.50
C PHE A 658 56.74 -19.95 -1.28
N ILE A 659 56.73 -19.47 -0.03
CA ILE A 659 56.08 -18.19 0.32
C ILE A 659 56.77 -17.04 -0.42
N GLY A 660 55.97 -16.19 -1.06
CA GLY A 660 56.45 -15.03 -1.82
C GLY A 660 57.06 -15.36 -3.18
N SER A 661 57.22 -16.64 -3.56
CA SER A 661 57.73 -17.05 -4.87
C SER A 661 56.61 -17.53 -5.79
N LYS A 662 56.77 -17.29 -7.09
CA LYS A 662 55.91 -17.90 -8.13
C LYS A 662 56.42 -19.26 -8.58
N GLU A 663 57.60 -19.68 -8.13
CA GLU A 663 58.15 -21.00 -8.45
C GLU A 663 57.54 -22.05 -7.52
N ALA A 664 57.00 -23.11 -8.12
CA ALA A 664 56.46 -24.28 -7.44
C ALA A 664 57.05 -25.54 -8.08
N TYR A 665 56.98 -26.67 -7.39
CA TYR A 665 57.39 -27.96 -7.94
C TYR A 665 56.25 -28.96 -7.82
N HIS A 666 56.01 -29.71 -8.89
CA HIS A 666 55.12 -30.86 -8.90
C HIS A 666 55.92 -32.08 -9.33
N ASN A 667 56.07 -33.08 -8.45
CA ASN A 667 56.88 -34.28 -8.66
C ASN A 667 58.33 -33.97 -9.08
N GLY A 668 58.88 -32.87 -8.57
CA GLY A 668 60.24 -32.39 -8.88
C GLY A 668 60.37 -31.57 -10.16
N GLU A 669 59.30 -31.41 -10.95
CA GLU A 669 59.28 -30.53 -12.13
C GLU A 669 58.84 -29.11 -11.75
N LEU A 670 59.55 -28.10 -12.26
CA LEU A 670 59.25 -26.69 -12.02
C LEU A 670 57.94 -26.28 -12.70
N VAL A 671 57.04 -25.65 -11.94
CA VAL A 671 55.80 -25.04 -12.42
C VAL A 671 55.70 -23.59 -11.94
N MET A 672 55.28 -22.70 -12.84
CA MET A 672 55.11 -21.28 -12.52
C MET A 672 53.67 -20.96 -12.12
N LEU A 673 53.52 -20.30 -10.97
CA LEU A 673 52.25 -19.84 -10.43
C LEU A 673 51.90 -18.44 -10.94
N ASP A 674 50.62 -18.20 -11.15
CA ASP A 674 50.11 -16.88 -11.51
C ASP A 674 50.28 -15.86 -10.36
N VAL A 675 50.09 -16.32 -9.12
CA VAL A 675 50.21 -15.54 -7.88
C VAL A 675 51.04 -16.34 -6.88
N ALA A 676 51.95 -15.66 -6.17
CA ALA A 676 52.78 -16.30 -5.16
C ALA A 676 51.97 -16.69 -3.91
N PRO A 677 52.23 -17.85 -3.29
CA PRO A 677 51.73 -18.19 -1.96
C PRO A 677 52.08 -17.12 -0.94
N GLU A 678 51.21 -16.89 0.03
CA GLU A 678 51.45 -15.93 1.11
C GLU A 678 50.99 -16.43 2.47
N ILE A 679 51.50 -15.80 3.53
CA ILE A 679 51.00 -16.02 4.88
C ILE A 679 49.95 -14.94 5.15
N TYR A 680 48.73 -15.37 5.45
CA TYR A 680 47.62 -14.52 5.83
C TYR A 680 46.95 -15.13 7.07
N GLN A 681 46.84 -14.35 8.15
CA GLN A 681 46.28 -14.79 9.44
C GLN A 681 46.88 -16.13 9.93
N ASP A 682 48.20 -16.22 9.94
CA ASP A 682 48.95 -17.43 10.35
C ASP A 682 48.58 -18.70 9.58
N ARG A 683 48.09 -18.56 8.34
CA ARG A 683 47.85 -19.68 7.40
C ARG A 683 48.50 -19.40 6.06
N THR A 684 48.97 -20.47 5.42
CA THR A 684 49.49 -20.43 4.06
C THR A 684 48.35 -20.41 3.05
N MET A 685 48.24 -19.31 2.31
CA MET A 685 47.26 -19.09 1.26
C MET A 685 47.87 -19.32 -0.11
N ILE A 686 47.20 -20.09 -0.96
CA ILE A 686 47.74 -20.57 -2.23
C ILE A 686 46.72 -20.42 -3.38
N PRO A 687 47.16 -20.24 -4.64
CA PRO A 687 46.26 -20.19 -5.79
C PRO A 687 45.53 -21.52 -6.00
N LEU A 688 44.21 -21.50 -5.90
CA LEU A 688 43.35 -22.67 -5.97
C LEU A 688 43.50 -23.53 -7.25
N ARG A 689 43.66 -22.90 -8.42
CA ARG A 689 43.62 -23.61 -9.72
C ARG A 689 44.80 -24.57 -9.87
N PHE A 690 46.02 -24.11 -9.59
CA PHE A 690 47.23 -24.95 -9.64
C PHE A 690 47.12 -26.16 -8.69
N VAL A 691 46.50 -25.93 -7.54
CA VAL A 691 46.48 -26.81 -6.38
C VAL A 691 45.51 -27.99 -6.53
N SER A 692 44.37 -27.73 -7.17
CA SER A 692 43.34 -28.73 -7.40
C SER A 692 43.69 -29.67 -8.56
N GLU A 693 44.19 -29.10 -9.66
CA GLU A 693 44.62 -29.85 -10.85
C GLU A 693 45.80 -30.80 -10.54
N ALA A 694 46.78 -30.34 -9.75
CA ALA A 694 47.94 -31.15 -9.35
C ALA A 694 47.59 -32.33 -8.43
N LEU A 695 46.40 -32.34 -7.82
CA LEU A 695 45.85 -33.47 -7.07
C LEU A 695 44.66 -34.13 -7.79
N GLY A 696 44.52 -33.97 -9.11
CA GLY A 696 43.49 -34.65 -9.89
C GLY A 696 42.05 -34.29 -9.50
N ALA A 697 41.84 -33.12 -8.89
CA ALA A 697 40.52 -32.56 -8.61
C ALA A 697 40.15 -31.54 -9.69
N THR A 698 38.87 -31.52 -10.09
CA THR A 698 38.35 -30.51 -11.03
C THR A 698 37.86 -29.29 -10.26
N VAL A 699 38.26 -28.08 -10.68
CA VAL A 699 37.78 -26.84 -10.08
C VAL A 699 36.94 -26.02 -11.05
N GLU A 700 35.76 -25.64 -10.58
CA GLU A 700 34.85 -24.74 -11.28
C GLU A 700 34.65 -23.45 -10.49
N TRP A 701 34.64 -22.33 -11.20
CA TRP A 701 34.29 -21.03 -10.64
C TRP A 701 32.85 -20.68 -11.03
N ASP A 702 31.95 -20.71 -10.05
CA ASP A 702 30.59 -20.21 -10.21
C ASP A 702 30.57 -18.70 -9.99
N ALA A 703 30.78 -17.95 -11.07
CA ALA A 703 30.82 -16.49 -11.04
C ALA A 703 29.49 -15.84 -10.61
N LEU A 704 28.36 -16.53 -10.80
CA LEU A 704 27.05 -16.05 -10.38
C LEU A 704 26.92 -16.14 -8.86
N ASN A 705 27.37 -17.26 -8.29
CA ASN A 705 27.22 -17.55 -6.87
C ASN A 705 28.46 -17.22 -6.03
N TRP A 706 29.57 -16.81 -6.64
CA TRP A 706 30.84 -16.55 -5.94
C TRP A 706 31.34 -17.76 -5.16
N VAL A 707 31.16 -18.95 -5.75
CA VAL A 707 31.53 -20.23 -5.16
C VAL A 707 32.59 -20.91 -6.01
N VAL A 708 33.64 -21.39 -5.34
CA VAL A 708 34.57 -22.36 -5.89
C VAL A 708 34.00 -23.76 -5.65
N ARG A 709 33.84 -24.54 -6.70
CA ARG A 709 33.52 -25.97 -6.57
C ARG A 709 34.73 -26.80 -6.85
N ILE A 710 35.02 -27.76 -5.97
CA ILE A 710 36.08 -28.75 -6.11
C ILE A 710 35.39 -30.12 -6.24
N PHE A 711 35.67 -30.83 -7.31
CA PHE A 711 35.19 -32.20 -7.55
C PHE A 711 36.36 -33.17 -7.49
N SER A 712 36.23 -34.23 -6.71
CA SER A 712 37.21 -35.31 -6.59
C SER A 712 36.48 -36.65 -6.59
N ASP A 713 36.96 -37.59 -7.42
CA ASP A 713 36.40 -38.95 -7.59
C ASP A 713 36.50 -39.84 -6.34
N ASN A 714 37.07 -39.32 -5.25
CA ASN A 714 37.14 -40.00 -3.97
C ASN A 714 35.74 -40.01 -3.31
N LYS A 715 35.04 -41.15 -3.40
CA LYS A 715 33.86 -41.40 -2.57
C LYS A 715 34.22 -41.19 -1.09
N MET A 716 33.50 -40.29 -0.43
CA MET A 716 33.49 -40.20 1.03
C MET A 716 32.64 -41.38 1.53
N ASP A 717 33.24 -42.31 2.26
CA ASP A 717 32.51 -43.30 3.06
C ASP A 717 32.14 -42.70 4.42
#